data_AF-A0A7C6C0F9-F1
#
_entry.id   AF-A0A7C6C0F9-F1
#
_cell.length_a   1.000
_cell.length_b   1.000
_cell.length_c   1.000
_cell.angle_alpha   90.00
_cell.angle_beta   90.00
_cell.angle_gamma   90.00
#
_symmetry.space_group_name_H-M   'P 1'
#
loop_
_entity.id
_entity.type
_entity.pdbx_description
1 polymer ?
#
loop_
_entity_poly.entity_id
_entity_poly.type
_entity_poly.pdbx_seq_one_letter_code
_entity_poly.pdbx_strand_id
1 'polypeptide(L)'
;MRKLNKLWLSLALIIGFSVQLTAQAPMPKISDGTNTYWYYMKNHGDYSKVDPNNPASSGNRAAKVLVKNANGYYYGVEPWNNKTTWAKFKIVAGSGEGKYDIITEDGLYLNEGVNGDVFANNPFKSTDNTDWTFNQVTDSRGVAAFRLKNNSDSRLQLKIQSAGFAIRSEYPSDENNNLWNFIPADVPYFETSDATTSKWYRIKNLEQESNNRVGAYLFVNASNKLAVSQTTPAVWKFEKDNISGKYYIVNEDGKYASRSTLGVVDTKDNNCLFEIYPTFGVKSTKMDVILANDFEGSSPAVMHPYSYDPYEFTTTWTKIDQGSKWMLVSIMDEIKRVVAEAENLFAATSAGDEAGQYPATARSAFQTAINTANQKIVEGLPSNTDLTNIETALADYKAAKIAPYTYSGPSVLNKLYTLKLAQTGAANDGKYLRNPRTGTIGEDDNQVYAVFSETLDETTVWRFKTALTGTDSHLIESARGGHGELLDEVGRVRDLVAYKGGSDDNWFAKTLLQNKLTYDADTKLIVKINQNSEYYITNNEATGDLRKDPSNWSTFTLEEVAVFTGNGNWSDATNWLGGVKPTATANVFIDGTATLNENATVNNLTIKSGATLVPTGTYELTVSSSTTVEQLVNKPQTYYIGSPVSNMTSSANIGNAITFTESNDSWSSVAAFANPTPGKGYGVQVGAKNDPVENVTISFTGALNGNVNIDITSTATPGRRFNFLGNPYPSYLDGADLVAGDNLEKTIWLFFKEGTTYQFKYRNTSAGVGDLDDAYIAPMQGFWVRLKSTAAQGNHSFAFTNAMRKHKGTSGTVFHAPQASEKQVLRLAISNGTVTDEATILFSENANSDWNSSKMMNPGLNIYTVKAGSDLALNSRTAIEYDVETAVGVKAESGVYTFSASKFENFGAEKAYLLDKVANVATDLSSSDYTVNFTEAYQGTDRFALVFPRSGVISGLEDAESTGFFAFANNNRISVNSDAQAGMIYVFNSVGQQVAAEAISGTLTTVSTALPAGVYMVKVNNLTTKVVVR
;
A
#
# COMPACT_ATOMS: atom_id res chain seq x y z
N MET A 1 -20.32 -67.32 -5.09
CA MET A 1 -21.28 -66.63 -4.22
C MET A 1 -21.53 -65.25 -4.83
N ARG A 2 -22.48 -65.14 -5.77
CA ARG A 2 -23.90 -64.73 -5.56
C ARG A 2 -23.95 -63.30 -4.98
N LYS A 3 -24.17 -62.27 -5.81
CA LYS A 3 -25.45 -61.75 -6.37
C LYS A 3 -26.18 -60.81 -5.38
N LEU A 4 -26.80 -59.77 -5.98
CA LEU A 4 -27.72 -58.73 -5.45
C LEU A 4 -27.04 -57.49 -4.85
N ASN A 5 -27.24 -56.23 -5.29
CA ASN A 5 -28.13 -55.59 -6.27
C ASN A 5 -27.47 -54.26 -6.71
N LYS A 6 -26.96 -54.11 -7.94
CA LYS A 6 -27.62 -53.43 -9.08
C LYS A 6 -29.13 -53.18 -8.95
N LEU A 7 -29.48 -51.95 -8.59
CA LEU A 7 -30.64 -51.12 -8.99
C LEU A 7 -30.38 -49.81 -8.20
N TRP A 8 -29.74 -48.77 -8.70
CA TRP A 8 -30.22 -47.85 -9.73
C TRP A 8 -29.05 -46.99 -10.21
N LEU A 9 -28.64 -47.15 -11.46
CA LEU A 9 -27.93 -46.16 -12.25
C LEU A 9 -28.83 -45.93 -13.45
N SER A 10 -29.32 -44.70 -13.65
CA SER A 10 -29.75 -44.06 -14.92
C SER A 10 -30.86 -43.03 -14.67
N LEU A 11 -30.50 -41.81 -14.31
CA LEU A 11 -30.83 -40.65 -15.15
C LEU A 11 -29.97 -39.46 -14.69
N ALA A 12 -28.92 -39.21 -15.46
CA ALA A 12 -28.18 -37.96 -15.41
C ALA A 12 -28.98 -36.86 -16.12
N LEU A 13 -28.64 -35.61 -15.79
CA LEU A 13 -28.73 -34.43 -16.64
C LEU A 13 -30.13 -33.79 -16.79
N ILE A 14 -30.46 -32.85 -15.91
CA ILE A 14 -31.34 -31.72 -16.27
C ILE A 14 -30.68 -30.42 -15.82
N ILE A 15 -30.34 -29.65 -16.84
CA ILE A 15 -29.89 -28.27 -16.86
C ILE A 15 -30.84 -27.39 -16.03
N GLY A 16 -30.28 -26.51 -15.21
CA GLY A 16 -31.01 -25.45 -14.52
C GLY A 16 -31.59 -24.44 -15.51
N PHE A 17 -32.79 -24.75 -16.03
CA PHE A 17 -33.75 -23.74 -16.49
C PHE A 17 -34.85 -23.69 -15.43
N SER A 18 -34.83 -22.66 -14.59
CA SER A 18 -35.98 -22.28 -13.78
C SER A 18 -37.07 -21.76 -14.72
N VAL A 19 -37.90 -22.65 -15.26
CA VAL A 19 -39.20 -22.24 -15.80
C VAL A 19 -40.04 -21.88 -14.58
N GLN A 20 -40.22 -20.58 -14.33
CA GLN A 20 -41.28 -20.12 -13.44
C GLN A 20 -42.61 -20.64 -14.00
N LEU A 21 -43.13 -21.71 -13.41
CA LEU A 21 -44.54 -22.06 -13.52
C LEU A 21 -45.32 -20.87 -12.97
N THR A 22 -45.79 -20.01 -13.87
CA THR A 22 -46.65 -18.88 -13.53
C THR A 22 -47.92 -19.46 -12.92
N ALA A 23 -48.12 -19.21 -11.63
CA ALA A 23 -49.26 -19.71 -10.89
C ALA A 23 -50.55 -19.17 -11.53
N GLN A 24 -51.38 -20.06 -12.08
CA GLN A 24 -52.71 -19.68 -12.53
C GLN A 24 -53.56 -19.25 -11.32
N ALA A 25 -54.11 -18.04 -11.36
CA ALA A 25 -55.20 -17.65 -10.47
C ALA A 25 -56.36 -18.67 -10.63
N PRO A 26 -56.89 -19.22 -9.53
CA PRO A 26 -58.03 -20.12 -9.61
C PRO A 26 -59.24 -19.35 -10.14
N MET A 27 -59.97 -19.93 -11.10
CA MET A 27 -61.25 -19.38 -11.56
C MET A 27 -62.21 -19.22 -10.37
N PRO A 28 -62.94 -18.10 -10.26
CA PRO A 28 -63.98 -17.95 -9.24
C PRO A 28 -64.99 -19.11 -9.35
N LYS A 29 -65.41 -19.67 -8.22
CA LYS A 29 -66.46 -20.68 -8.18
C LYS A 29 -67.78 -20.05 -8.61
N ILE A 30 -68.52 -20.78 -9.42
CA ILE A 30 -69.80 -20.33 -9.96
C ILE A 30 -70.91 -20.79 -9.02
N SER A 31 -71.82 -19.89 -8.66
CA SER A 31 -73.01 -20.22 -7.90
C SER A 31 -74.03 -20.93 -8.80
N ASP A 32 -74.50 -22.10 -8.39
CA ASP A 32 -75.23 -23.07 -9.23
C ASP A 32 -76.68 -23.29 -8.77
N GLY A 33 -77.23 -22.34 -8.02
CA GLY A 33 -78.57 -22.42 -7.43
C GLY A 33 -78.63 -23.21 -6.11
N THR A 34 -77.67 -24.09 -5.85
CA THR A 34 -77.58 -24.86 -4.59
C THR A 34 -76.50 -24.28 -3.68
N ASN A 35 -75.34 -23.94 -4.25
CA ASN A 35 -74.25 -23.29 -3.54
C ASN A 35 -74.15 -21.81 -3.96
N THR A 36 -74.00 -20.93 -2.98
CA THR A 36 -73.80 -19.49 -3.22
C THR A 36 -72.41 -19.10 -2.76
N TYR A 37 -71.59 -18.65 -3.71
CA TYR A 37 -70.24 -18.14 -3.46
C TYR A 37 -70.21 -16.64 -3.65
N TRP A 38 -69.77 -15.93 -2.61
CA TRP A 38 -69.64 -14.49 -2.62
C TRP A 38 -68.18 -14.09 -2.79
N TYR A 39 -67.97 -13.09 -3.63
CA TYR A 39 -66.67 -12.56 -3.97
C TYR A 39 -66.62 -11.06 -3.72
N TYR A 40 -65.44 -10.62 -3.30
CA TYR A 40 -65.05 -9.22 -3.37
C TYR A 40 -64.26 -8.98 -4.66
N MET A 41 -64.63 -7.93 -5.40
CA MET A 41 -64.02 -7.60 -6.69
C MET A 41 -63.08 -6.38 -6.57
N LYS A 42 -61.83 -6.55 -7.00
CA LYS A 42 -60.78 -5.51 -6.91
C LYS A 42 -60.09 -5.32 -8.25
N ASN A 43 -59.79 -4.07 -8.61
CA ASN A 43 -58.96 -3.76 -9.76
C ASN A 43 -57.46 -3.99 -9.45
N HIS A 44 -56.73 -4.61 -10.37
CA HIS A 44 -55.36 -5.11 -10.21
C HIS A 44 -54.27 -4.01 -10.30
N GLY A 45 -54.61 -2.76 -9.97
CA GLY A 45 -53.75 -1.57 -10.17
C GLY A 45 -52.30 -1.70 -9.67
N ASP A 46 -51.39 -1.08 -10.43
CA ASP A 46 -49.93 -1.18 -10.31
C ASP A 46 -49.38 -0.40 -9.10
N TYR A 47 -48.83 -1.10 -8.11
CA TYR A 47 -48.24 -0.47 -6.91
C TYR A 47 -46.77 -0.08 -7.07
N SER A 48 -46.16 -0.27 -8.24
CA SER A 48 -44.70 -0.27 -8.36
C SER A 48 -44.01 1.04 -8.75
N LYS A 49 -44.72 2.18 -8.83
CA LYS A 49 -44.10 3.50 -9.11
C LYS A 49 -44.62 4.64 -8.22
N VAL A 50 -44.58 4.46 -6.91
CA VAL A 50 -44.62 5.59 -5.97
C VAL A 50 -43.18 5.99 -5.70
N ASP A 51 -42.78 7.16 -6.22
CA ASP A 51 -41.54 7.82 -5.80
C ASP A 51 -41.67 8.17 -4.31
N PRO A 52 -40.82 7.64 -3.41
CA PRO A 52 -40.92 7.91 -1.99
C PRO A 52 -40.77 9.39 -1.63
N ASN A 53 -40.27 10.23 -2.56
CA ASN A 53 -40.02 11.64 -2.32
C ASN A 53 -41.16 12.58 -2.79
N ASN A 54 -42.21 12.08 -3.46
CA ASN A 54 -43.33 12.92 -3.89
C ASN A 54 -44.69 12.19 -3.95
N PRO A 55 -45.39 12.04 -2.81
CA PRO A 55 -46.67 11.31 -2.74
C PRO A 55 -47.87 12.06 -3.37
N ALA A 56 -47.73 13.34 -3.73
CA ALA A 56 -48.87 14.20 -4.09
C ALA A 56 -49.22 14.22 -5.59
N SER A 57 -48.35 13.78 -6.50
CA SER A 57 -48.58 13.86 -7.95
C SER A 57 -49.01 12.55 -8.63
N SER A 58 -49.14 11.44 -7.89
CA SER A 58 -49.52 10.13 -8.43
C SER A 58 -51.00 9.77 -8.24
N GLY A 59 -51.88 10.77 -8.18
CA GLY A 59 -53.32 10.63 -7.88
C GLY A 59 -54.17 9.85 -8.90
N ASN A 60 -53.59 8.89 -9.64
CA ASN A 60 -54.34 8.12 -10.63
C ASN A 60 -53.95 6.64 -10.81
N ARG A 61 -53.17 6.04 -9.90
CA ARG A 61 -52.66 4.66 -10.09
C ARG A 61 -52.85 3.70 -8.91
N ALA A 62 -53.60 4.06 -7.88
CA ALA A 62 -53.92 3.13 -6.78
C ALA A 62 -54.92 2.04 -7.21
N ALA A 63 -54.76 0.82 -6.69
CA ALA A 63 -55.72 -0.26 -6.90
C ALA A 63 -57.07 0.10 -6.26
N LYS A 64 -58.14 0.15 -7.07
CA LYS A 64 -59.48 0.60 -6.61
C LYS A 64 -60.39 -0.60 -6.32
N VAL A 65 -61.29 -0.41 -5.34
CA VAL A 65 -62.33 -1.38 -4.97
C VAL A 65 -63.67 -0.89 -5.51
N LEU A 66 -64.54 -1.82 -5.95
CA LEU A 66 -65.91 -1.46 -6.32
C LEU A 66 -66.73 -1.14 -5.06
N VAL A 67 -67.35 0.04 -5.07
CA VAL A 67 -68.21 0.52 -3.99
C VAL A 67 -69.54 0.97 -4.57
N LYS A 68 -70.64 0.71 -3.84
CA LYS A 68 -71.98 1.22 -4.13
C LYS A 68 -72.19 2.57 -3.45
N ASN A 69 -72.62 3.60 -4.18
CA ASN A 69 -73.06 4.86 -3.55
C ASN A 69 -74.50 4.77 -3.06
N ALA A 70 -74.92 5.80 -2.30
CA ALA A 70 -76.29 5.95 -1.80
C ALA A 70 -77.37 5.96 -2.91
N ASN A 71 -77.00 6.27 -4.16
CA ASN A 71 -77.91 6.31 -5.31
C ASN A 71 -77.93 5.00 -6.11
N GLY A 72 -77.23 3.95 -5.66
CA GLY A 72 -77.20 2.64 -6.32
C GLY A 72 -76.18 2.49 -7.45
N TYR A 73 -75.38 3.51 -7.76
CA TYR A 73 -74.32 3.43 -8.77
C TYR A 73 -73.02 2.87 -8.18
N TYR A 74 -72.30 2.09 -8.98
CA TYR A 74 -71.01 1.54 -8.63
C TYR A 74 -69.87 2.40 -9.19
N TYR A 75 -68.90 2.72 -8.36
CA TYR A 75 -67.74 3.53 -8.71
C TYR A 75 -66.50 2.97 -8.02
N GLY A 76 -65.33 3.17 -8.64
CA GLY A 76 -64.06 2.72 -8.10
C GLY A 76 -63.55 3.72 -7.07
N VAL A 77 -63.39 3.33 -5.82
CA VAL A 77 -62.85 4.19 -4.75
C VAL A 77 -61.46 3.72 -4.37
N GLU A 78 -60.58 4.66 -4.01
CA GLU A 78 -59.33 4.29 -3.36
C GLU A 78 -59.63 3.66 -2.00
N PRO A 79 -58.96 2.55 -1.64
CA PRO A 79 -59.27 1.79 -0.43
C PRO A 79 -59.10 2.56 0.89
N TRP A 80 -58.53 3.77 0.86
CA TRP A 80 -58.21 4.59 2.03
C TRP A 80 -59.35 5.53 2.49
N ASN A 81 -60.47 5.62 1.76
CA ASN A 81 -61.63 6.41 2.20
C ASN A 81 -62.58 5.57 3.09
N ASN A 82 -62.36 5.65 4.41
CA ASN A 82 -62.88 4.78 5.47
C ASN A 82 -64.38 4.86 5.78
N LYS A 83 -65.27 4.88 4.77
CA LYS A 83 -66.72 4.80 5.01
C LYS A 83 -67.50 3.86 4.09
N THR A 84 -66.85 3.08 3.24
CA THR A 84 -67.58 2.33 2.21
C THR A 84 -67.25 0.84 2.22
N THR A 85 -68.29 0.03 2.40
CA THR A 85 -68.27 -1.44 2.32
C THR A 85 -67.89 -1.90 0.93
N TRP A 86 -67.04 -2.93 0.86
CA TRP A 86 -66.69 -3.60 -0.38
C TRP A 86 -67.96 -4.13 -1.05
N ALA A 87 -68.09 -3.97 -2.36
CA ALA A 87 -69.20 -4.59 -3.06
C ALA A 87 -68.98 -6.11 -3.14
N LYS A 88 -69.95 -6.83 -2.57
CA LYS A 88 -69.99 -8.29 -2.53
C LYS A 88 -70.85 -8.78 -3.69
N PHE A 89 -70.30 -9.71 -4.48
CA PHE A 89 -70.94 -10.21 -5.69
C PHE A 89 -71.02 -11.73 -5.71
N LYS A 90 -72.10 -12.24 -6.26
CA LYS A 90 -72.30 -13.63 -6.62
C LYS A 90 -72.09 -13.75 -8.12
N ILE A 91 -71.28 -14.73 -8.54
CA ILE A 91 -71.07 -15.05 -9.95
C ILE A 91 -71.96 -16.26 -10.28
N VAL A 92 -72.80 -16.17 -11.31
CA VAL A 92 -73.65 -17.28 -11.79
C VAL A 92 -73.39 -17.56 -13.26
N ALA A 93 -73.76 -18.76 -13.72
CA ALA A 93 -73.74 -19.08 -15.15
C ALA A 93 -74.76 -18.20 -15.90
N GLY A 94 -74.30 -17.50 -16.93
CA GLY A 94 -75.10 -16.63 -17.79
C GLY A 94 -75.74 -17.36 -18.97
N SER A 95 -76.13 -16.65 -20.03
CA SER A 95 -76.99 -17.20 -21.10
C SER A 95 -76.29 -18.14 -22.11
N GLY A 96 -75.06 -18.58 -21.84
CA GLY A 96 -74.29 -19.47 -22.70
C GLY A 96 -73.00 -19.98 -22.06
N GLU A 97 -72.36 -20.99 -22.67
CA GLU A 97 -71.14 -21.62 -22.14
C GLU A 97 -69.99 -20.61 -22.05
N GLY A 98 -69.35 -20.53 -20.87
CA GLY A 98 -68.25 -19.59 -20.60
C GLY A 98 -68.68 -18.13 -20.36
N LYS A 99 -69.97 -17.88 -20.16
CA LYS A 99 -70.54 -16.56 -19.86
C LYS A 99 -71.08 -16.55 -18.43
N TYR A 100 -70.92 -15.42 -17.76
CA TYR A 100 -71.27 -15.28 -16.35
C TYR A 100 -71.95 -13.95 -16.06
N ASP A 101 -73.04 -14.00 -15.29
CA ASP A 101 -73.61 -12.79 -14.71
C ASP A 101 -72.91 -12.49 -13.38
N ILE A 102 -72.65 -11.21 -13.15
CA ILE A 102 -72.13 -10.69 -11.88
C ILE A 102 -73.28 -10.00 -11.17
N ILE A 103 -73.73 -10.61 -10.07
CA ILE A 103 -74.90 -10.17 -9.32
C ILE A 103 -74.45 -9.59 -7.98
N THR A 104 -74.92 -8.39 -7.64
CA THR A 104 -74.60 -7.72 -6.37
C THR A 104 -75.30 -8.41 -5.19
N GLU A 105 -74.86 -8.15 -3.96
CA GLU A 105 -75.55 -8.63 -2.75
C GLU A 105 -77.04 -8.24 -2.69
N ASP A 106 -77.38 -7.06 -3.20
CA ASP A 106 -78.75 -6.58 -3.29
C ASP A 106 -79.55 -7.16 -4.49
N GLY A 107 -78.98 -8.11 -5.23
CA GLY A 107 -79.65 -8.80 -6.36
C GLY A 107 -79.69 -8.05 -7.69
N LEU A 108 -78.84 -7.04 -7.92
CA LEU A 108 -78.75 -6.28 -9.17
C LEU A 108 -77.71 -6.89 -10.12
N TYR A 109 -77.96 -6.83 -11.43
CA TYR A 109 -77.06 -7.37 -12.46
C TYR A 109 -76.11 -6.28 -12.96
N LEU A 110 -74.80 -6.58 -13.01
CA LEU A 110 -73.80 -5.69 -13.61
C LEU A 110 -73.96 -5.67 -15.14
N ASN A 111 -74.35 -4.52 -15.70
CA ASN A 111 -74.75 -4.35 -17.10
C ASN A 111 -73.95 -3.22 -17.78
N GLU A 112 -73.61 -3.41 -19.07
CA GLU A 112 -73.05 -2.37 -19.93
C GLU A 112 -74.17 -1.52 -20.57
N GLY A 113 -74.15 -0.22 -20.29
CA GLY A 113 -75.05 0.77 -20.89
C GLY A 113 -74.67 1.20 -22.31
N VAL A 114 -75.57 1.94 -22.96
CA VAL A 114 -75.49 2.35 -24.37
C VAL A 114 -74.26 3.21 -24.72
N ASN A 115 -73.65 3.87 -23.73
CA ASN A 115 -72.46 4.73 -23.89
C ASN A 115 -71.17 4.09 -23.32
N GLY A 116 -71.18 2.77 -23.07
CA GLY A 116 -70.09 2.04 -22.44
C GLY A 116 -69.96 2.27 -20.93
N ASP A 117 -70.88 3.01 -20.30
CA ASP A 117 -70.96 3.14 -18.85
C ASP A 117 -71.52 1.86 -18.22
N VAL A 118 -70.88 1.33 -17.18
CA VAL A 118 -71.31 0.10 -16.49
C VAL A 118 -72.06 0.45 -15.20
N PHE A 119 -73.28 -0.07 -15.07
CA PHE A 119 -74.15 0.14 -13.91
C PHE A 119 -74.82 -1.16 -13.48
N ALA A 120 -75.42 -1.19 -12.28
CA ALA A 120 -76.16 -2.36 -11.80
C ALA A 120 -77.66 -2.05 -11.74
N ASN A 121 -78.48 -2.77 -12.50
CA ASN A 121 -79.92 -2.50 -12.64
C ASN A 121 -80.79 -3.76 -12.44
N ASN A 122 -82.10 -3.53 -12.29
CA ASN A 122 -83.19 -4.51 -12.22
C ASN A 122 -84.34 -4.00 -13.11
N PRO A 123 -85.05 -4.78 -13.95
CA PRO A 123 -84.99 -6.23 -14.18
C PRO A 123 -84.21 -6.68 -15.43
N PHE A 124 -83.78 -7.95 -15.40
CA PHE A 124 -83.19 -8.69 -16.53
C PHE A 124 -84.09 -8.61 -17.76
N LYS A 125 -83.67 -7.90 -18.82
CA LYS A 125 -84.22 -8.09 -20.16
C LYS A 125 -83.21 -8.89 -20.97
N SER A 126 -83.67 -9.84 -21.79
CA SER A 126 -82.78 -10.67 -22.63
C SER A 126 -81.97 -9.90 -23.69
N THR A 127 -82.15 -8.58 -23.77
CA THR A 127 -81.39 -7.63 -24.60
C THR A 127 -80.32 -6.87 -23.79
N ASP A 128 -80.24 -7.11 -22.48
CA ASP A 128 -79.33 -6.40 -21.59
C ASP A 128 -77.98 -7.11 -21.59
N ASN A 129 -76.91 -6.35 -21.80
CA ASN A 129 -75.54 -6.81 -21.92
C ASN A 129 -74.96 -7.22 -20.53
N THR A 130 -75.52 -8.25 -19.89
CA THR A 130 -75.13 -8.70 -18.54
C THR A 130 -74.13 -9.86 -18.53
N ASP A 131 -73.92 -10.51 -19.67
CA ASP A 131 -73.00 -11.63 -19.81
C ASP A 131 -71.52 -11.17 -19.88
N TRP A 132 -70.73 -11.56 -18.89
CA TRP A 132 -69.28 -11.32 -18.84
C TRP A 132 -68.48 -12.60 -19.08
N THR A 133 -67.41 -12.50 -19.86
CA THR A 133 -66.41 -13.58 -20.02
C THR A 133 -65.14 -13.22 -19.25
N PHE A 134 -64.62 -14.20 -18.50
CA PHE A 134 -63.45 -14.05 -17.65
C PHE A 134 -62.22 -14.59 -18.37
N ASN A 135 -61.34 -13.69 -18.82
CA ASN A 135 -60.10 -14.06 -19.48
C ASN A 135 -58.94 -13.93 -18.50
N GLN A 136 -58.36 -15.07 -18.12
CA GLN A 136 -57.20 -15.08 -17.26
C GLN A 136 -55.97 -14.48 -17.96
N VAL A 137 -55.22 -13.65 -17.24
CA VAL A 137 -53.96 -13.06 -17.70
C VAL A 137 -52.96 -13.01 -16.55
N THR A 138 -51.68 -12.92 -16.89
CA THR A 138 -50.61 -12.68 -15.92
C THR A 138 -50.08 -11.27 -16.16
N ASP A 139 -49.97 -10.47 -15.10
CA ASP A 139 -49.38 -9.14 -15.20
C ASP A 139 -47.85 -9.21 -15.40
N SER A 140 -47.21 -8.05 -15.60
CA SER A 140 -45.75 -7.97 -15.78
C SER A 140 -44.92 -8.43 -14.57
N ARG A 141 -45.55 -8.69 -13.41
CA ARG A 141 -44.92 -9.17 -12.18
C ARG A 141 -45.08 -10.68 -12.00
N GLY A 142 -45.74 -11.38 -12.93
CA GLY A 142 -46.01 -12.80 -12.81
C GLY A 142 -47.25 -13.11 -11.95
N VAL A 143 -48.07 -12.11 -11.61
CA VAL A 143 -49.28 -12.28 -10.78
C VAL A 143 -50.50 -12.48 -11.68
N ALA A 144 -51.25 -13.55 -11.45
CA ALA A 144 -52.45 -13.84 -12.24
C ALA A 144 -53.66 -12.97 -11.85
N ALA A 145 -54.42 -12.55 -12.86
CA ALA A 145 -55.60 -11.69 -12.80
C ALA A 145 -56.61 -12.04 -13.91
N PHE A 146 -57.77 -11.37 -13.95
CA PHE A 146 -58.80 -11.56 -14.96
C PHE A 146 -59.10 -10.26 -15.73
N ARG A 147 -59.23 -10.36 -17.05
CA ARG A 147 -59.89 -9.36 -17.90
C ARG A 147 -61.35 -9.77 -18.09
N LEU A 148 -62.27 -8.87 -17.76
CA LEU A 148 -63.69 -9.10 -17.98
C LEU A 148 -64.12 -8.46 -19.29
N LYS A 149 -64.69 -9.26 -20.18
CA LYS A 149 -65.21 -8.80 -21.46
C LYS A 149 -66.72 -8.89 -21.48
N ASN A 150 -67.37 -7.83 -21.92
CA ASN A 150 -68.81 -7.87 -22.17
C ASN A 150 -69.09 -8.52 -23.54
N ASN A 151 -70.18 -9.26 -23.67
CA ASN A 151 -70.54 -9.91 -24.92
C ASN A 151 -71.20 -9.01 -25.97
N SER A 152 -71.66 -7.80 -25.63
CA SER A 152 -72.12 -6.82 -26.62
C SER A 152 -71.05 -6.51 -27.66
N ASP A 153 -69.80 -6.40 -27.21
CA ASP A 153 -68.61 -6.22 -28.04
C ASP A 153 -67.40 -6.85 -27.36
N SER A 154 -66.95 -8.00 -27.89
CA SER A 154 -65.82 -8.77 -27.34
C SER A 154 -64.46 -8.05 -27.37
N ARG A 155 -64.41 -6.85 -27.97
CA ARG A 155 -63.25 -5.95 -27.97
C ARG A 155 -63.22 -5.06 -26.74
N LEU A 156 -64.36 -4.81 -26.09
CA LEU A 156 -64.44 -3.97 -24.90
C LEU A 156 -64.17 -4.77 -23.62
N GLN A 157 -63.46 -4.15 -22.69
CA GLN A 157 -63.10 -4.72 -21.39
C GLN A 157 -63.56 -3.81 -20.25
N LEU A 158 -63.98 -4.42 -19.15
CA LEU A 158 -64.32 -3.70 -17.93
C LEU A 158 -63.09 -2.97 -17.39
N LYS A 159 -63.18 -1.65 -17.30
CA LYS A 159 -62.09 -0.75 -16.93
C LYS A 159 -62.57 0.34 -15.98
N ILE A 160 -61.66 0.85 -15.16
CA ILE A 160 -61.92 2.06 -14.36
C ILE A 160 -61.36 3.28 -15.07
N GLN A 161 -62.18 4.33 -15.27
CA GLN A 161 -61.71 5.59 -15.84
C GLN A 161 -60.83 6.37 -14.85
N SER A 162 -59.76 6.95 -15.38
CA SER A 162 -58.78 7.78 -14.65
C SER A 162 -59.30 9.17 -14.30
N ALA A 163 -60.38 9.65 -14.94
CA ALA A 163 -61.00 10.93 -14.61
C ALA A 163 -62.51 10.74 -14.40
N GLY A 164 -62.95 10.54 -13.15
CA GLY A 164 -64.38 10.50 -12.80
C GLY A 164 -64.87 9.28 -12.02
N PHE A 165 -63.99 8.33 -11.66
CA PHE A 165 -64.31 7.16 -10.82
C PHE A 165 -65.38 6.19 -11.37
N ALA A 166 -65.92 6.44 -12.57
CA ALA A 166 -66.88 5.58 -13.24
C ALA A 166 -66.21 4.31 -13.82
N ILE A 167 -67.00 3.23 -13.89
CA ILE A 167 -66.60 1.98 -14.53
C ILE A 167 -67.17 1.98 -15.94
N ARG A 168 -66.31 1.69 -16.93
CA ARG A 168 -66.71 1.63 -18.34
C ARG A 168 -66.23 0.35 -19.02
N SER A 169 -66.88 -0.02 -20.10
CA SER A 169 -66.40 -0.96 -21.10
C SER A 169 -65.64 -0.17 -22.19
N GLU A 170 -64.32 -0.35 -22.27
CA GLU A 170 -63.46 0.37 -23.22
C GLU A 170 -62.51 -0.57 -23.96
N TYR A 171 -61.93 -0.11 -25.07
CA TYR A 171 -60.88 -0.85 -25.78
C TYR A 171 -59.68 -1.12 -24.86
N PRO A 172 -58.95 -2.24 -25.07
CA PRO A 172 -57.84 -2.61 -24.22
C PRO A 172 -56.71 -1.56 -24.37
N SER A 173 -56.25 -1.01 -23.25
CA SER A 173 -54.97 -0.30 -23.16
C SER A 173 -53.99 -1.14 -22.33
N ASP A 174 -52.68 -0.95 -22.52
CA ASP A 174 -51.60 -1.64 -21.78
C ASP A 174 -51.48 -1.20 -20.30
N GLU A 175 -52.57 -0.71 -19.73
CA GLU A 175 -52.65 -0.22 -18.36
C GLU A 175 -53.33 -1.28 -17.47
N ASN A 176 -52.82 -1.48 -16.26
CA ASN A 176 -53.36 -2.43 -15.28
C ASN A 176 -54.77 -2.07 -14.74
N ASN A 177 -55.44 -1.07 -15.31
CA ASN A 177 -56.76 -0.59 -14.89
C ASN A 177 -57.95 -1.38 -15.50
N ASN A 178 -57.69 -2.38 -16.34
CA ASN A 178 -58.67 -3.33 -16.90
C ASN A 178 -58.51 -4.77 -16.38
N LEU A 179 -57.63 -4.96 -15.40
CA LEU A 179 -57.35 -6.25 -14.75
C LEU A 179 -58.07 -6.33 -13.40
N TRP A 180 -58.61 -7.50 -13.06
CA TRP A 180 -59.46 -7.70 -11.89
C TRP A 180 -59.13 -8.98 -11.14
N ASN A 181 -59.19 -8.90 -9.81
CA ASN A 181 -59.05 -10.04 -8.91
C ASN A 181 -60.37 -10.27 -8.15
N PHE A 182 -60.70 -11.55 -7.94
CA PHE A 182 -61.87 -11.99 -7.18
C PHE A 182 -61.40 -12.72 -5.93
N ILE A 183 -61.85 -12.26 -4.77
CA ILE A 183 -61.44 -12.79 -3.47
C ILE A 183 -62.66 -13.48 -2.83
N PRO A 184 -62.62 -14.81 -2.55
CA PRO A 184 -63.71 -15.49 -1.87
C PRO A 184 -63.96 -14.88 -0.49
N ALA A 185 -65.21 -14.60 -0.15
CA ALA A 185 -65.58 -13.98 1.12
C ALA A 185 -65.48 -14.93 2.34
N ASP A 186 -65.26 -16.23 2.12
CA ASP A 186 -65.33 -17.32 3.10
C ASP A 186 -63.97 -17.91 3.52
N VAL A 187 -62.85 -17.49 2.91
CA VAL A 187 -61.50 -18.01 3.22
C VAL A 187 -60.83 -17.17 4.32
N PRO A 188 -60.51 -17.72 5.51
CA PRO A 188 -59.75 -16.99 6.53
C PRO A 188 -58.30 -16.74 6.09
N TYR A 189 -57.77 -15.57 6.44
CA TYR A 189 -56.50 -15.03 5.92
C TYR A 189 -55.24 -15.58 6.62
N PHE A 190 -55.38 -16.21 7.80
CA PHE A 190 -54.34 -16.90 8.57
C PHE A 190 -54.91 -18.23 9.11
N GLU A 191 -54.04 -19.18 9.49
CA GLU A 191 -54.47 -20.48 10.03
C GLU A 191 -54.96 -20.30 11.48
N THR A 192 -56.21 -20.66 11.74
CA THR A 192 -56.78 -20.64 13.08
C THR A 192 -56.42 -21.90 13.84
N SER A 193 -56.32 -21.81 15.16
CA SER A 193 -56.26 -23.00 16.01
C SER A 193 -57.65 -23.57 16.22
N ASP A 194 -57.75 -24.90 16.22
CA ASP A 194 -58.96 -25.64 16.57
C ASP A 194 -58.65 -26.70 17.64
N ALA A 195 -59.62 -27.57 17.94
CA ALA A 195 -59.46 -28.61 18.96
C ALA A 195 -58.34 -29.63 18.65
N THR A 196 -57.84 -29.68 17.41
CA THR A 196 -56.86 -30.68 16.94
C THR A 196 -55.54 -30.06 16.47
N THR A 197 -55.51 -28.76 16.20
CA THR A 197 -54.33 -28.05 15.68
C THR A 197 -54.11 -26.75 16.44
N SER A 198 -52.89 -26.55 16.94
CA SER A 198 -52.47 -25.30 17.59
C SER A 198 -51.47 -24.57 16.71
N LYS A 199 -51.90 -23.43 16.17
CA LYS A 199 -51.12 -22.54 15.30
C LYS A 199 -50.75 -21.29 16.08
N TRP A 200 -49.46 -21.17 16.38
CA TRP A 200 -48.91 -20.11 17.22
C TRP A 200 -48.25 -19.01 16.37
N TYR A 201 -48.46 -17.78 16.77
CA TYR A 201 -47.99 -16.58 16.12
C TYR A 201 -47.37 -15.61 17.13
N ARG A 202 -46.28 -14.93 16.75
CA ARG A 202 -45.86 -13.68 17.41
C ARG A 202 -46.58 -12.52 16.72
N ILE A 203 -47.15 -11.60 17.47
CA ILE A 203 -47.87 -10.44 16.92
C ILE A 203 -46.93 -9.23 16.95
N LYS A 204 -46.41 -8.80 15.80
CA LYS A 204 -45.39 -7.74 15.66
C LYS A 204 -46.03 -6.42 15.25
N ASN A 205 -45.63 -5.32 15.87
CA ASN A 205 -46.03 -3.96 15.45
C ASN A 205 -45.13 -3.48 14.29
N LEU A 206 -45.73 -2.89 13.25
CA LEU A 206 -45.05 -2.49 12.02
C LEU A 206 -44.82 -0.98 11.87
N GLU A 207 -45.28 -0.13 12.80
CA GLU A 207 -45.24 1.33 12.59
C GLU A 207 -44.22 2.10 13.44
N GLN A 208 -43.87 3.27 12.89
CA GLN A 208 -42.91 4.23 13.39
C GLN A 208 -43.68 5.44 13.94
N GLU A 209 -43.83 5.53 15.26
CA GLU A 209 -43.90 6.84 15.89
C GLU A 209 -42.51 7.21 16.41
N SER A 210 -42.26 8.51 16.59
CA SER A 210 -40.99 9.24 16.80
C SER A 210 -39.98 8.68 17.82
N ASN A 211 -40.23 7.52 18.43
CA ASN A 211 -39.50 6.92 19.55
C ASN A 211 -38.88 5.54 19.23
N ASN A 212 -38.50 5.26 17.98
CA ASN A 212 -37.68 4.08 17.61
C ASN A 212 -38.35 2.69 17.88
N ARG A 213 -39.69 2.60 17.74
CA ARG A 213 -40.50 1.44 18.17
C ARG A 213 -40.80 0.40 17.09
N VAL A 214 -40.18 0.51 15.91
CA VAL A 214 -40.42 -0.40 14.78
C VAL A 214 -40.00 -1.82 15.15
N GLY A 215 -40.95 -2.77 15.14
CA GLY A 215 -40.68 -4.20 15.27
C GLY A 215 -40.80 -4.82 16.67
N ALA A 216 -41.43 -4.14 17.62
CA ALA A 216 -41.80 -4.74 18.92
C ALA A 216 -42.92 -5.76 18.80
N TYR A 217 -42.96 -6.75 19.71
CA TYR A 217 -43.95 -7.83 19.75
C TYR A 217 -44.94 -7.66 20.91
N LEU A 218 -46.19 -8.07 20.71
CA LEU A 218 -47.20 -8.13 21.75
C LEU A 218 -46.82 -9.18 22.81
N PHE A 219 -46.87 -8.79 24.07
CA PHE A 219 -46.63 -9.66 25.21
C PHE A 219 -47.53 -9.33 26.40
N VAL A 220 -47.49 -10.17 27.42
CA VAL A 220 -48.16 -9.94 28.71
C VAL A 220 -47.10 -9.52 29.72
N ASN A 221 -47.24 -8.34 30.32
CA ASN A 221 -46.31 -7.86 31.33
C ASN A 221 -46.53 -8.53 32.70
N ALA A 222 -45.63 -8.27 33.66
CA ALA A 222 -45.70 -8.84 35.01
C ALA A 222 -47.01 -8.53 35.77
N SER A 223 -47.79 -7.54 35.33
CA SER A 223 -49.08 -7.16 35.90
C SER A 223 -50.28 -7.76 35.16
N ASN A 224 -50.07 -8.79 34.31
CA ASN A 224 -51.08 -9.40 33.43
C ASN A 224 -51.73 -8.44 32.43
N LYS A 225 -51.09 -7.31 32.12
CA LYS A 225 -51.55 -6.35 31.09
C LYS A 225 -50.89 -6.66 29.76
N LEU A 226 -51.62 -6.39 28.68
CA LEU A 226 -51.04 -6.43 27.34
C LEU A 226 -50.02 -5.31 27.23
N ALA A 227 -48.89 -5.56 26.58
CA ALA A 227 -47.83 -4.58 26.32
C ALA A 227 -47.06 -4.93 25.04
N VAL A 228 -46.12 -4.09 24.60
CA VAL A 228 -45.22 -4.37 23.46
C VAL A 228 -43.76 -4.38 23.90
N SER A 229 -42.97 -5.37 23.45
CA SER A 229 -41.56 -5.52 23.81
C SER A 229 -40.70 -5.90 22.60
N GLN A 230 -39.52 -5.32 22.47
CA GLN A 230 -38.53 -5.71 21.46
C GLN A 230 -37.74 -6.96 21.85
N THR A 231 -37.72 -7.32 23.14
CA THR A 231 -36.86 -8.37 23.70
C THR A 231 -37.61 -9.59 24.22
N THR A 232 -38.93 -9.48 24.41
CA THR A 232 -39.75 -10.51 25.07
C THR A 232 -41.02 -10.77 24.28
N PRO A 233 -40.95 -11.48 23.15
CA PRO A 233 -42.14 -11.81 22.37
C PRO A 233 -42.98 -12.89 23.06
N ALA A 234 -44.26 -12.64 23.26
CA ALA A 234 -45.21 -13.71 23.60
C ALA A 234 -45.78 -14.35 22.32
N VAL A 235 -46.21 -15.60 22.44
CA VAL A 235 -46.92 -16.30 21.37
C VAL A 235 -48.41 -16.34 21.65
N TRP A 236 -49.15 -16.26 20.57
CA TRP A 236 -50.60 -16.14 20.55
C TRP A 236 -51.18 -17.11 19.54
N LYS A 237 -52.28 -17.76 19.88
CA LYS A 237 -53.11 -18.51 18.95
C LYS A 237 -54.46 -17.81 18.78
N PHE A 238 -55.07 -18.04 17.63
CA PHE A 238 -56.38 -17.47 17.28
C PHE A 238 -57.41 -18.57 17.18
N GLU A 239 -58.41 -18.55 18.05
CA GLU A 239 -59.51 -19.52 18.04
C GLU A 239 -60.76 -18.87 17.46
N LYS A 240 -61.33 -19.47 16.41
CA LYS A 240 -62.54 -18.93 15.77
C LYS A 240 -63.77 -19.24 16.62
N ASP A 241 -64.55 -18.21 16.90
CA ASP A 241 -65.89 -18.34 17.45
C ASP A 241 -66.87 -18.67 16.33
N ASN A 242 -67.40 -19.90 16.32
CA ASN A 242 -68.26 -20.38 15.23
C ASN A 242 -69.64 -19.70 15.20
N ILE A 243 -70.03 -18.98 16.25
CA ILE A 243 -71.33 -18.30 16.34
C ILE A 243 -71.23 -16.90 15.74
N SER A 244 -70.26 -16.11 16.19
CA SER A 244 -70.08 -14.72 15.75
C SER A 244 -69.17 -14.57 14.53
N GLY A 245 -68.38 -15.60 14.19
CA GLY A 245 -67.35 -15.53 13.16
C GLY A 245 -66.08 -14.78 13.58
N LYS A 246 -66.01 -14.31 14.83
CA LYS A 246 -64.89 -13.55 15.41
C LYS A 246 -63.81 -14.46 15.99
N TYR A 247 -62.75 -13.88 16.54
CA TYR A 247 -61.59 -14.61 17.04
C TYR A 247 -61.29 -14.31 18.51
N TYR A 248 -60.99 -15.35 19.27
CA TYR A 248 -60.33 -15.24 20.56
C TYR A 248 -58.81 -15.26 20.34
N ILE A 249 -58.09 -14.33 20.97
CA ILE A 249 -56.62 -14.28 20.97
C ILE A 249 -56.15 -14.88 22.29
N VAL A 250 -55.43 -16.00 22.24
CA VAL A 250 -55.09 -16.82 23.42
C VAL A 250 -53.57 -16.92 23.56
N ASN A 251 -53.02 -16.63 24.74
CA ASN A 251 -51.58 -16.75 24.98
C ASN A 251 -51.16 -18.21 25.29
N GLU A 252 -49.86 -18.45 25.47
CA GLU A 252 -49.31 -19.79 25.78
C GLU A 252 -49.82 -20.39 27.10
N ASP A 253 -50.19 -19.56 28.07
CA ASP A 253 -50.79 -19.99 29.34
C ASP A 253 -52.28 -20.37 29.21
N GLY A 254 -52.87 -20.25 28.02
CA GLY A 254 -54.29 -20.53 27.78
C GLY A 254 -55.23 -19.40 28.20
N LYS A 255 -54.72 -18.20 28.49
CA LYS A 255 -55.50 -17.02 28.86
C LYS A 255 -55.90 -16.20 27.64
N TYR A 256 -57.06 -15.57 27.72
CA TYR A 256 -57.68 -14.81 26.63
C TYR A 256 -57.36 -13.34 26.75
N ALA A 257 -56.89 -12.71 25.67
CA ALA A 257 -56.80 -11.25 25.61
C ALA A 257 -58.19 -10.64 25.85
N SER A 258 -58.28 -9.62 26.70
CA SER A 258 -59.53 -8.97 27.05
C SER A 258 -59.44 -7.46 26.95
N ARG A 259 -60.43 -6.87 26.26
CA ARG A 259 -60.55 -5.42 26.14
C ARG A 259 -60.93 -4.75 27.46
N SER A 260 -61.64 -5.44 28.35
CA SER A 260 -62.16 -4.84 29.59
C SER A 260 -61.06 -4.66 30.63
N THR A 261 -60.11 -5.59 30.67
CA THR A 261 -58.96 -5.53 31.58
C THR A 261 -57.72 -4.95 30.93
N LEU A 262 -57.70 -4.78 29.61
CA LEU A 262 -56.50 -4.42 28.83
C LEU A 262 -55.33 -5.37 29.14
N GLY A 263 -55.68 -6.64 29.31
CA GLY A 263 -54.83 -7.70 29.84
C GLY A 263 -55.30 -9.06 29.36
N VAL A 264 -54.91 -10.10 30.10
CA VAL A 264 -55.39 -11.47 29.86
C VAL A 264 -56.31 -11.95 30.99
N VAL A 265 -57.30 -12.76 30.64
CA VAL A 265 -58.27 -13.35 31.57
C VAL A 265 -58.36 -14.86 31.39
N ASP A 266 -58.68 -15.60 32.46
CA ASP A 266 -58.74 -17.07 32.41
C ASP A 266 -60.02 -17.61 31.75
N THR A 267 -61.06 -16.78 31.62
CA THR A 267 -62.36 -17.17 31.06
C THR A 267 -62.73 -16.28 29.88
N LYS A 268 -63.13 -16.90 28.76
CA LYS A 268 -63.57 -16.18 27.56
C LYS A 268 -64.98 -15.61 27.75
N ASP A 269 -65.16 -14.35 27.39
CA ASP A 269 -66.45 -13.67 27.36
C ASP A 269 -66.57 -12.81 26.07
N ASN A 270 -67.63 -12.00 25.98
CA ASN A 270 -67.82 -11.10 24.84
C ASN A 270 -66.76 -9.98 24.76
N ASN A 271 -65.99 -9.74 25.82
CA ASN A 271 -64.87 -8.79 25.83
C ASN A 271 -63.56 -9.39 25.29
N CYS A 272 -63.54 -10.71 25.03
CA CYS A 272 -62.44 -11.43 24.41
C CYS A 272 -62.62 -11.69 22.90
N LEU A 273 -63.70 -11.19 22.30
CA LEU A 273 -64.00 -11.38 20.88
C LEU A 273 -63.42 -10.23 20.04
N PHE A 274 -62.50 -10.57 19.13
CA PHE A 274 -61.84 -9.64 18.23
C PHE A 274 -62.24 -9.91 16.78
N GLU A 275 -62.45 -8.85 16.03
CA GLU A 275 -62.51 -8.88 14.57
C GLU A 275 -61.14 -8.55 13.99
N ILE A 276 -60.75 -9.33 12.98
CA ILE A 276 -59.44 -9.21 12.36
C ILE A 276 -59.64 -8.77 10.92
N TYR A 277 -59.14 -7.58 10.60
CA TYR A 277 -59.20 -7.01 9.26
C TYR A 277 -57.81 -7.14 8.58
N PRO A 278 -57.70 -7.94 7.51
CA PRO A 278 -56.43 -8.17 6.84
C PRO A 278 -55.99 -6.99 5.96
N THR A 279 -54.68 -6.77 5.84
CA THR A 279 -54.11 -5.94 4.78
C THR A 279 -54.11 -6.70 3.46
N PHE A 280 -54.43 -6.01 2.35
CA PHE A 280 -54.51 -6.57 0.99
C PHE A 280 -53.42 -7.61 0.62
N GLY A 281 -53.81 -8.77 0.08
CA GLY A 281 -52.94 -9.70 -0.68
C GLY A 281 -53.09 -11.18 -0.30
N VAL A 282 -52.97 -12.08 -1.29
CA VAL A 282 -53.04 -13.55 -1.13
C VAL A 282 -52.06 -14.04 -0.04
N LYS A 283 -52.54 -14.80 0.97
CA LYS A 283 -51.76 -15.31 2.12
C LYS A 283 -50.74 -14.30 2.69
N SER A 284 -51.20 -13.08 3.00
CA SER A 284 -50.37 -12.08 3.67
C SER A 284 -50.34 -12.33 5.19
N THR A 285 -49.15 -12.46 5.77
CA THR A 285 -48.91 -12.47 7.23
C THR A 285 -49.09 -11.09 7.88
N LYS A 286 -49.45 -10.05 7.11
CA LYS A 286 -49.64 -8.66 7.59
C LYS A 286 -51.13 -8.36 7.81
N MET A 287 -51.43 -7.71 8.93
CA MET A 287 -52.77 -7.30 9.37
C MET A 287 -52.86 -5.77 9.50
N ASP A 288 -53.93 -5.19 8.97
CA ASP A 288 -54.10 -3.73 8.97
C ASP A 288 -54.63 -3.25 10.32
N VAL A 289 -55.63 -3.94 10.90
CA VAL A 289 -56.22 -3.54 12.19
C VAL A 289 -56.76 -4.76 12.96
N ILE A 290 -56.53 -4.81 14.27
CA ILE A 290 -57.29 -5.66 15.22
C ILE A 290 -58.38 -4.78 15.83
N LEU A 291 -59.65 -5.04 15.48
CA LEU A 291 -60.80 -4.29 16.00
C LEU A 291 -61.49 -5.08 17.12
N ALA A 292 -61.75 -4.45 18.25
CA ALA A 292 -62.64 -5.01 19.29
C ALA A 292 -64.07 -4.56 18.96
N ASN A 293 -64.97 -5.50 18.65
CA ASN A 293 -66.21 -5.15 17.94
C ASN A 293 -67.18 -4.23 18.72
N ASP A 294 -68.02 -3.54 17.92
CA ASP A 294 -69.15 -2.68 18.24
C ASP A 294 -70.41 -3.42 18.73
N PHE A 295 -71.13 -2.75 19.62
CA PHE A 295 -72.58 -2.93 19.81
C PHE A 295 -73.30 -2.41 18.56
N GLU A 296 -74.39 -3.05 18.14
CA GLU A 296 -75.32 -2.50 17.15
C GLU A 296 -75.66 -1.03 17.52
N GLY A 297 -75.05 -0.05 16.85
CA GLY A 297 -75.35 1.38 17.00
C GLY A 297 -74.25 2.33 17.51
N SER A 298 -73.02 1.88 17.83
CA SER A 298 -71.89 2.78 18.19
C SER A 298 -70.65 2.55 17.31
N SER A 299 -69.62 3.42 17.41
CA SER A 299 -68.39 3.40 16.57
C SER A 299 -67.27 2.52 17.15
N PRO A 300 -66.43 1.85 16.33
CA PRO A 300 -65.56 0.77 16.79
C PRO A 300 -64.37 1.26 17.63
N ALA A 301 -64.06 0.54 18.72
CA ALA A 301 -62.88 0.80 19.55
C ALA A 301 -61.67 -0.01 19.07
N VAL A 302 -60.54 0.67 18.86
CA VAL A 302 -59.28 0.06 18.39
C VAL A 302 -58.30 -0.09 19.56
N MET A 303 -57.61 -1.24 19.65
CA MET A 303 -56.59 -1.47 20.68
C MET A 303 -55.25 -0.86 20.22
N HIS A 304 -54.82 0.23 20.87
CA HIS A 304 -53.57 0.95 20.54
C HIS A 304 -52.59 1.00 21.73
N PRO A 305 -51.28 0.82 21.53
CA PRO A 305 -50.28 1.10 22.55
C PRO A 305 -50.21 2.61 22.80
N TYR A 306 -50.27 3.05 24.06
CA TYR A 306 -50.34 4.46 24.42
C TYR A 306 -49.04 5.21 24.08
N SER A 307 -49.15 6.46 23.62
CA SER A 307 -48.00 7.24 23.12
C SER A 307 -47.05 7.73 24.21
N TYR A 308 -47.52 7.88 25.46
CA TYR A 308 -46.73 8.47 26.56
C TYR A 308 -46.20 7.49 27.63
N ASP A 309 -46.76 6.29 27.76
CA ASP A 309 -46.28 5.27 28.71
C ASP A 309 -45.98 3.95 27.97
N PRO A 310 -44.74 3.42 28.00
CA PRO A 310 -44.34 2.24 27.23
C PRO A 310 -45.04 0.92 27.61
N TYR A 311 -45.89 0.87 28.65
CA TYR A 311 -46.40 -0.39 29.20
C TYR A 311 -47.93 -0.53 29.29
N GLU A 312 -48.73 0.44 28.82
CA GLU A 312 -50.20 0.38 28.91
C GLU A 312 -50.90 0.57 27.56
N PHE A 313 -51.88 -0.28 27.26
CA PHE A 313 -52.87 -0.04 26.20
C PHE A 313 -53.94 0.92 26.71
N THR A 314 -54.58 1.68 25.81
CA THR A 314 -55.78 2.46 26.15
C THR A 314 -56.89 2.19 25.13
N THR A 315 -58.15 2.37 25.54
CA THR A 315 -59.29 2.48 24.63
C THR A 315 -59.61 3.96 24.43
N THR A 316 -59.29 4.51 23.25
CA THR A 316 -59.73 5.87 22.90
C THR A 316 -60.83 5.81 21.84
N TRP A 317 -61.82 6.71 21.98
CA TRP A 317 -63.05 6.79 21.17
C TRP A 317 -62.95 7.80 20.02
N THR A 318 -61.75 8.09 19.54
CA THR A 318 -61.52 9.04 18.45
C THR A 318 -61.07 8.32 17.19
N LYS A 319 -61.48 8.87 16.03
CA LYS A 319 -61.16 8.46 14.65
C LYS A 319 -60.03 7.45 14.55
N ILE A 320 -60.25 6.41 13.74
CA ILE A 320 -59.24 5.49 13.20
C ILE A 320 -58.14 6.34 12.50
N ASP A 321 -57.23 6.90 13.27
CA ASP A 321 -56.09 7.67 12.80
C ASP A 321 -55.03 6.65 12.41
N GLN A 322 -54.83 6.52 11.09
CA GLN A 322 -53.70 6.07 10.25
C GLN A 322 -52.51 5.23 10.81
N GLY A 323 -52.55 4.66 12.02
CA GLY A 323 -51.34 4.53 12.84
C GLY A 323 -51.02 3.18 13.51
N SER A 324 -51.68 2.04 13.19
CA SER A 324 -51.33 0.77 13.87
C SER A 324 -51.46 -0.47 13.00
N LYS A 325 -50.39 -0.74 12.24
CA LYS A 325 -50.22 -1.98 11.46
C LYS A 325 -49.59 -3.08 12.31
N TRP A 326 -50.14 -4.29 12.22
CA TRP A 326 -49.64 -5.48 12.93
C TRP A 326 -49.25 -6.60 11.96
N MET A 327 -48.39 -7.53 12.35
CA MET A 327 -47.97 -8.67 11.55
C MET A 327 -47.97 -9.94 12.37
N LEU A 328 -48.61 -11.00 11.88
CA LEU A 328 -48.57 -12.32 12.48
C LEU A 328 -47.36 -13.07 11.94
N VAL A 329 -46.39 -13.33 12.81
CA VAL A 329 -45.20 -14.12 12.48
C VAL A 329 -45.42 -15.53 12.98
N SER A 330 -45.65 -16.48 12.07
CA SER A 330 -45.80 -17.90 12.38
C SER A 330 -44.53 -18.45 13.03
N ILE A 331 -44.65 -19.16 14.15
CA ILE A 331 -43.50 -19.81 14.80
C ILE A 331 -42.81 -20.82 13.87
N MET A 332 -43.59 -21.49 13.01
CA MET A 332 -43.06 -22.42 12.00
C MET A 332 -42.16 -21.72 10.98
N ASP A 333 -42.52 -20.53 10.52
CA ASP A 333 -41.73 -19.81 9.52
C ASP A 333 -40.50 -19.17 10.16
N GLU A 334 -40.64 -18.69 11.40
CA GLU A 334 -39.54 -18.08 12.14
C GLU A 334 -38.45 -19.11 12.50
N ILE A 335 -38.84 -20.30 12.98
CA ILE A 335 -37.86 -21.35 13.29
C ILE A 335 -37.15 -21.83 12.02
N LYS A 336 -37.85 -21.95 10.88
CA LYS A 336 -37.22 -22.28 9.58
C LYS A 336 -36.19 -21.23 9.17
N ARG A 337 -36.50 -19.94 9.39
CA ARG A 337 -35.59 -18.83 9.11
C ARG A 337 -34.32 -18.92 9.96
N VAL A 338 -34.47 -19.12 11.27
CA VAL A 338 -33.34 -19.21 12.21
C VAL A 338 -32.50 -20.46 11.96
N VAL A 339 -33.13 -21.60 11.64
CA VAL A 339 -32.42 -22.82 11.26
C VAL A 339 -31.60 -22.62 9.99
N ALA A 340 -32.15 -21.97 8.96
CA ALA A 340 -31.39 -21.67 7.74
C ALA A 340 -30.18 -20.75 8.01
N GLU A 341 -30.31 -19.76 8.88
CA GLU A 341 -29.18 -18.93 9.32
C GLU A 341 -28.13 -19.78 10.05
N ALA A 342 -28.57 -20.65 10.95
CA ALA A 342 -27.70 -21.52 11.73
C ALA A 342 -26.93 -22.52 10.85
N GLU A 343 -27.60 -23.15 9.87
CA GLU A 343 -26.98 -24.06 8.91
C GLU A 343 -25.95 -23.36 8.01
N ASN A 344 -26.27 -22.16 7.53
CA ASN A 344 -25.32 -21.36 6.73
C ASN A 344 -24.08 -20.97 7.54
N LEU A 345 -24.26 -20.50 8.78
CA LEU A 345 -23.14 -20.19 9.66
C LEU A 345 -22.31 -21.44 9.98
N PHE A 346 -22.96 -22.56 10.25
CA PHE A 346 -22.29 -23.83 10.49
C PHE A 346 -21.45 -24.26 9.28
N ALA A 347 -22.02 -24.21 8.07
CA ALA A 347 -21.33 -24.58 6.84
C ALA A 347 -20.15 -23.64 6.49
N ALA A 348 -20.28 -22.34 6.80
CA ALA A 348 -19.26 -21.33 6.52
C ALA A 348 -18.10 -21.31 7.53
N THR A 349 -18.16 -22.12 8.59
CA THR A 349 -17.18 -22.12 9.69
C THR A 349 -16.56 -23.50 9.87
N SER A 350 -15.39 -23.58 10.50
CA SER A 350 -14.65 -24.83 10.74
C SER A 350 -14.42 -25.10 12.22
N ALA A 351 -14.31 -26.38 12.57
CA ALA A 351 -13.95 -26.83 13.91
C ALA A 351 -12.44 -26.70 14.13
N GLY A 352 -12.04 -26.32 15.34
CA GLY A 352 -10.66 -26.43 15.80
C GLY A 352 -10.36 -25.48 16.95
N ASP A 353 -9.09 -25.46 17.35
CA ASP A 353 -8.60 -24.74 18.53
C ASP A 353 -7.89 -23.41 18.16
N GLU A 354 -7.90 -23.04 16.87
CA GLU A 354 -7.22 -21.83 16.38
C GLU A 354 -8.14 -20.60 16.36
N ALA A 355 -7.55 -19.41 16.42
CA ALA A 355 -8.28 -18.15 16.35
C ALA A 355 -9.15 -18.05 15.09
N GLY A 356 -10.42 -17.70 15.28
CA GLY A 356 -11.41 -17.63 14.20
C GLY A 356 -12.12 -18.96 13.90
N GLN A 357 -11.66 -20.08 14.44
CA GLN A 357 -12.37 -21.36 14.46
C GLN A 357 -13.29 -21.45 15.68
N TYR A 358 -14.08 -22.52 15.74
CA TYR A 358 -14.99 -22.81 16.85
C TYR A 358 -14.60 -24.13 17.51
N PRO A 359 -14.59 -24.22 18.85
CA PRO A 359 -14.28 -25.45 19.55
C PRO A 359 -15.17 -26.60 19.08
N ALA A 360 -14.60 -27.81 18.97
CA ALA A 360 -15.34 -28.98 18.52
C ALA A 360 -16.59 -29.27 19.40
N THR A 361 -16.51 -28.95 20.69
CA THR A 361 -17.61 -29.07 21.65
C THR A 361 -18.75 -28.08 21.35
N ALA A 362 -18.43 -26.80 21.12
CA ALA A 362 -19.41 -25.77 20.76
C ALA A 362 -20.08 -26.08 19.41
N ARG A 363 -19.29 -26.53 18.43
CA ARG A 363 -19.81 -26.92 17.12
C ARG A 363 -20.71 -28.15 17.19
N SER A 364 -20.35 -29.14 18.01
CA SER A 364 -21.20 -30.32 18.24
C SER A 364 -22.52 -29.94 18.90
N ALA A 365 -22.50 -29.12 19.95
CA ALA A 365 -23.71 -28.63 20.62
C ALA A 365 -24.62 -27.84 19.66
N PHE A 366 -24.02 -26.98 18.82
CA PHE A 366 -24.76 -26.20 17.83
C PHE A 366 -25.41 -27.07 16.75
N GLN A 367 -24.69 -28.08 16.24
CA GLN A 367 -25.25 -29.06 15.30
C GLN A 367 -26.41 -29.85 15.93
N THR A 368 -26.31 -30.23 17.20
CA THR A 368 -27.40 -30.90 17.92
C THR A 368 -28.65 -30.02 17.97
N ALA A 369 -28.50 -28.72 18.30
CA ALA A 369 -29.62 -27.78 18.34
C ALA A 369 -30.29 -27.62 16.95
N ILE A 370 -29.49 -27.50 15.88
CA ILE A 370 -29.99 -27.45 14.49
C ILE A 370 -30.81 -28.71 14.17
N ASN A 371 -30.28 -29.89 14.52
CA ASN A 371 -30.96 -31.16 14.25
C ASN A 371 -32.28 -31.28 15.02
N THR A 372 -32.31 -30.86 16.30
CA THR A 372 -33.52 -30.87 17.12
C THR A 372 -34.59 -29.92 16.56
N ALA A 373 -34.20 -28.70 16.14
CA ALA A 373 -35.14 -27.75 15.53
C ALA A 373 -35.69 -28.27 14.19
N ASN A 374 -34.84 -28.87 13.34
CA ASN A 374 -35.26 -29.51 12.09
C ASN A 374 -36.24 -30.66 12.32
N GLN A 375 -36.02 -31.48 13.36
CA GLN A 375 -36.97 -32.54 13.73
C GLN A 375 -38.35 -31.96 14.10
N LYS A 376 -38.40 -30.86 14.86
CA LYS A 376 -39.65 -30.19 15.25
C LYS A 376 -40.39 -29.57 14.07
N ILE A 377 -39.66 -29.07 13.08
CA ILE A 377 -40.24 -28.60 11.82
C ILE A 377 -40.92 -29.76 11.07
N VAL A 378 -40.28 -30.93 11.00
CA VAL A 378 -40.85 -32.13 10.35
C VAL A 378 -42.06 -32.68 11.11
N GLU A 379 -42.05 -32.64 12.44
CA GLU A 379 -43.19 -33.00 13.30
C GLU A 379 -44.40 -32.04 13.11
N GLY A 380 -44.21 -30.91 12.43
CA GLY A 380 -45.30 -30.05 11.92
C GLY A 380 -45.81 -28.98 12.90
N LEU A 381 -45.28 -28.90 14.12
CA LEU A 381 -45.70 -27.96 15.16
C LEU A 381 -44.55 -27.55 16.11
N PRO A 382 -43.60 -26.70 15.68
CA PRO A 382 -42.55 -26.17 16.55
C PRO A 382 -43.12 -25.21 17.61
N SER A 383 -42.57 -25.24 18.82
CA SER A 383 -42.98 -24.40 19.95
C SER A 383 -42.13 -23.13 20.08
N ASN A 384 -42.57 -22.16 20.89
CA ASN A 384 -41.78 -20.97 21.24
C ASN A 384 -40.48 -21.35 21.97
N THR A 385 -40.52 -22.42 22.76
CA THR A 385 -39.34 -22.99 23.43
C THR A 385 -38.33 -23.51 22.41
N ASP A 386 -38.78 -24.21 21.37
CA ASP A 386 -37.89 -24.73 20.31
C ASP A 386 -37.20 -23.58 19.55
N LEU A 387 -37.94 -22.50 19.26
CA LEU A 387 -37.39 -21.30 18.65
C LEU A 387 -36.35 -20.61 19.56
N THR A 388 -36.67 -20.43 20.84
CA THR A 388 -35.76 -19.83 21.82
C THR A 388 -34.48 -20.65 21.98
N ASN A 389 -34.59 -21.98 21.98
CA ASN A 389 -33.45 -22.88 22.10
C ASN A 389 -32.47 -22.74 20.91
N ILE A 390 -32.98 -22.70 19.66
CA ILE A 390 -32.10 -22.54 18.50
C ILE A 390 -31.52 -21.11 18.39
N GLU A 391 -32.29 -20.08 18.79
CA GLU A 391 -31.80 -18.70 18.87
C GLU A 391 -30.66 -18.57 19.90
N THR A 392 -30.80 -19.20 21.06
CA THR A 392 -29.76 -19.23 22.11
C THR A 392 -28.53 -19.99 21.63
N ALA A 393 -28.71 -21.17 21.04
CA ALA A 393 -27.60 -21.97 20.52
C ALA A 393 -26.82 -21.24 19.41
N LEU A 394 -27.51 -20.47 18.55
CA LEU A 394 -26.88 -19.62 17.54
C LEU A 394 -26.05 -18.49 18.16
N ALA A 395 -26.57 -17.83 19.21
CA ALA A 395 -25.85 -16.79 19.92
C ALA A 395 -24.63 -17.34 20.66
N ASP A 396 -24.78 -18.45 21.39
CA ASP A 396 -23.70 -19.14 22.09
C ASP A 396 -22.63 -19.62 21.11
N TYR A 397 -23.04 -20.16 19.96
CA TYR A 397 -22.11 -20.58 18.92
C TYR A 397 -21.29 -19.39 18.40
N LYS A 398 -21.94 -18.27 18.05
CA LYS A 398 -21.26 -17.03 17.63
C LYS A 398 -20.28 -16.53 18.70
N ALA A 399 -20.64 -16.62 19.99
CA ALA A 399 -19.79 -16.22 21.11
C ALA A 399 -18.63 -17.20 21.37
N ALA A 400 -18.77 -18.47 21.02
CA ALA A 400 -17.76 -19.50 21.20
C ALA A 400 -16.61 -19.42 20.18
N LYS A 401 -16.63 -18.45 19.25
CA LYS A 401 -15.53 -18.21 18.31
C LYS A 401 -14.25 -17.96 19.09
N ILE A 402 -13.22 -18.76 18.84
CA ILE A 402 -11.94 -18.63 19.53
C ILE A 402 -11.34 -17.28 19.15
N ALA A 403 -11.13 -16.45 20.17
CA ALA A 403 -10.59 -15.11 19.99
C ALA A 403 -9.13 -15.17 19.47
N PRO A 404 -8.69 -14.16 18.70
CA PRO A 404 -7.28 -13.98 18.37
C PRO A 404 -6.42 -13.87 19.64
N TYR A 405 -5.18 -14.35 19.54
CA TYR A 405 -4.19 -14.21 20.61
C TYR A 405 -3.98 -12.72 20.93
N THR A 406 -4.06 -12.37 22.20
CA THR A 406 -3.96 -10.98 22.67
C THR A 406 -2.65 -10.80 23.41
N TYR A 407 -1.77 -9.92 22.93
CA TYR A 407 -0.63 -9.46 23.72
C TYR A 407 -1.09 -8.35 24.67
N SER A 408 -0.79 -8.49 25.96
CA SER A 408 -1.20 -7.56 27.04
C SER A 408 -0.01 -6.88 27.73
N GLY A 409 1.14 -6.80 27.06
CA GLY A 409 2.30 -6.08 27.58
C GLY A 409 2.14 -4.55 27.46
N PRO A 410 2.89 -3.78 28.27
CA PRO A 410 2.84 -2.32 28.25
C PRO A 410 3.33 -1.77 26.90
N SER A 411 2.53 -0.92 26.25
CA SER A 411 2.89 -0.15 25.06
C SER A 411 3.05 1.34 25.42
N VAL A 412 4.01 2.02 24.80
CA VAL A 412 4.34 3.44 25.04
C VAL A 412 4.36 4.15 23.69
N LEU A 413 3.69 5.30 23.59
CA LEU A 413 3.65 6.14 22.40
C LEU A 413 5.06 6.56 21.94
N ASN A 414 5.28 6.76 20.64
CA ASN A 414 6.53 7.24 20.03
C ASN A 414 7.74 6.30 20.17
N LYS A 415 7.52 4.99 20.29
CA LYS A 415 8.59 3.97 20.25
C LYS A 415 8.50 3.11 18.99
N LEU A 416 9.64 2.66 18.48
CA LEU A 416 9.75 1.69 17.39
C LEU A 416 9.64 0.28 18.01
N TYR A 417 8.73 -0.54 17.51
CA TYR A 417 8.55 -1.92 17.98
C TYR A 417 8.90 -2.91 16.87
N THR A 418 9.55 -4.01 17.25
CA THR A 418 9.75 -5.17 16.36
C THR A 418 8.87 -6.32 16.81
N LEU A 419 8.04 -6.82 15.89
CA LEU A 419 7.27 -8.04 16.08
C LEU A 419 8.12 -9.25 15.67
N LYS A 420 8.45 -10.15 16.59
CA LYS A 420 9.14 -11.41 16.29
C LYS A 420 8.18 -12.59 16.46
N LEU A 421 8.24 -13.54 15.52
CA LEU A 421 7.60 -14.85 15.63
C LEU A 421 8.69 -15.85 16.06
N ALA A 422 8.64 -16.34 17.30
CA ALA A 422 9.58 -17.34 17.82
C ALA A 422 8.85 -18.66 18.08
N GLN A 423 9.35 -19.78 17.54
CA GLN A 423 8.87 -21.11 17.91
C GLN A 423 9.57 -21.55 19.20
N THR A 424 8.82 -21.82 20.26
CA THR A 424 9.37 -22.35 21.51
C THR A 424 9.23 -23.87 21.56
N GLY A 425 10.35 -24.58 21.69
CA GLY A 425 10.42 -26.02 21.92
C GLY A 425 11.51 -26.70 21.09
N ALA A 426 12.25 -27.65 21.68
CA ALA A 426 13.19 -28.49 20.96
C ALA A 426 12.42 -29.47 20.06
N ALA A 427 12.48 -29.28 18.74
CA ALA A 427 11.77 -30.11 17.77
C ALA A 427 12.63 -31.28 17.31
N ASN A 428 12.41 -32.47 17.87
CA ASN A 428 13.10 -33.71 17.50
C ASN A 428 12.60 -34.35 16.18
N ASP A 429 11.73 -33.69 15.41
CA ASP A 429 10.96 -34.32 14.34
C ASP A 429 11.18 -33.73 12.93
N GLY A 430 12.13 -32.81 12.76
CA GLY A 430 12.66 -32.43 11.43
C GLY A 430 11.68 -31.70 10.51
N LYS A 431 10.65 -31.04 11.07
CA LYS A 431 9.64 -30.30 10.31
C LYS A 431 9.78 -28.80 10.56
N TYR A 432 10.53 -28.13 9.70
CA TYR A 432 10.80 -26.68 9.79
C TYR A 432 9.92 -25.87 8.82
N LEU A 433 9.55 -24.65 9.20
CA LEU A 433 9.05 -23.63 8.27
C LEU A 433 10.20 -23.18 7.34
N ARG A 434 10.03 -23.24 6.02
CA ARG A 434 11.06 -22.76 5.06
C ARG A 434 11.09 -21.23 5.02
N ASN A 435 12.28 -20.64 5.19
CA ASN A 435 12.52 -19.25 4.84
C ASN A 435 12.40 -19.09 3.31
N PRO A 436 11.44 -18.29 2.81
CA PRO A 436 11.20 -18.15 1.37
C PRO A 436 12.35 -17.43 0.64
N ARG A 437 13.26 -16.76 1.36
CA ARG A 437 14.36 -15.98 0.77
C ARG A 437 15.66 -16.78 0.59
N THR A 438 15.89 -17.82 1.37
CA THR A 438 17.17 -18.57 1.36
C THR A 438 17.03 -20.02 0.93
N GLY A 439 15.84 -20.63 0.99
CA GLY A 439 15.61 -22.02 0.57
C GLY A 439 16.28 -23.09 1.44
N THR A 440 17.09 -22.71 2.43
CA THR A 440 17.79 -23.60 3.35
C THR A 440 16.97 -23.86 4.62
N ILE A 441 16.96 -25.12 5.04
CA ILE A 441 16.50 -25.57 6.35
C ILE A 441 17.67 -25.34 7.32
N GLY A 442 17.51 -24.44 8.29
CA GLY A 442 18.54 -24.19 9.32
C GLY A 442 18.28 -25.03 10.56
N GLU A 443 19.32 -25.71 11.06
CA GLU A 443 19.29 -26.59 12.25
C GLU A 443 19.49 -25.84 13.59
N ASP A 444 19.14 -24.55 13.69
CA ASP A 444 19.34 -23.79 14.94
C ASP A 444 18.02 -23.30 15.56
N ASP A 445 17.81 -23.69 16.82
CA ASP A 445 16.65 -23.52 17.71
C ASP A 445 16.26 -22.06 18.08
N ASN A 446 16.49 -21.06 17.21
CA ASN A 446 16.09 -19.67 17.52
C ASN A 446 15.98 -18.70 16.32
N GLN A 447 15.53 -19.16 15.14
CA GLN A 447 15.42 -18.28 13.98
C GLN A 447 14.16 -17.40 13.99
N VAL A 448 14.35 -16.10 13.71
CA VAL A 448 13.29 -15.10 13.53
C VAL A 448 12.76 -15.18 12.09
N TYR A 449 11.48 -15.52 11.91
CA TYR A 449 10.92 -15.81 10.59
C TYR A 449 10.40 -14.58 9.81
N ALA A 450 10.13 -13.46 10.48
CA ALA A 450 9.82 -12.16 9.88
C ALA A 450 10.04 -11.03 10.89
N VAL A 451 10.49 -9.86 10.42
CA VAL A 451 10.69 -8.63 11.22
C VAL A 451 9.93 -7.49 10.53
N PHE A 452 9.01 -6.87 11.24
CA PHE A 452 8.32 -5.63 10.84
C PHE A 452 8.64 -4.56 11.87
N SER A 453 8.96 -3.35 11.41
CA SER A 453 9.33 -2.22 12.28
C SER A 453 8.66 -0.94 11.78
N GLU A 454 7.87 -0.26 12.61
CA GLU A 454 7.27 1.04 12.29
C GLU A 454 7.03 1.89 13.56
N THR A 455 7.19 3.20 13.43
CA THR A 455 7.07 4.17 14.53
C THR A 455 5.59 4.47 14.80
N LEU A 456 5.15 4.32 16.06
CA LEU A 456 3.81 4.72 16.48
C LEU A 456 3.79 6.22 16.84
N ASP A 457 3.07 7.06 16.08
CA ASP A 457 2.86 8.48 16.43
C ASP A 457 1.37 8.83 16.66
N GLU A 458 1.09 10.01 17.24
CA GLU A 458 -0.26 10.52 17.56
C GLU A 458 -1.16 10.76 16.33
N THR A 459 -0.57 10.85 15.14
CA THR A 459 -1.22 11.18 13.87
C THR A 459 -1.32 10.00 12.91
N THR A 460 -0.66 8.88 13.18
CA THR A 460 -0.78 7.62 12.43
C THR A 460 -2.14 6.97 12.69
N VAL A 461 -3.18 7.58 12.13
CA VAL A 461 -4.47 6.95 11.95
C VAL A 461 -4.38 6.15 10.65
N TRP A 462 -4.20 4.83 10.77
CA TRP A 462 -4.56 3.93 9.68
C TRP A 462 -6.06 4.08 9.42
N ARG A 463 -6.45 4.86 8.40
CA ARG A 463 -7.85 5.01 8.03
C ARG A 463 -8.28 3.88 7.12
N PHE A 464 -8.97 2.91 7.69
CA PHE A 464 -9.70 1.90 6.94
C PHE A 464 -10.89 2.57 6.23
N LYS A 465 -10.87 2.64 4.91
CA LYS A 465 -12.08 2.95 4.14
C LYS A 465 -12.81 1.65 3.87
N THR A 466 -14.05 1.53 4.37
CA THR A 466 -14.94 0.44 3.96
C THR A 466 -15.20 0.57 2.46
N ALA A 467 -14.91 -0.48 1.69
CA ALA A 467 -15.37 -0.58 0.32
C ALA A 467 -16.90 -0.55 0.33
N LEU A 468 -17.49 0.26 -0.54
CA LEU A 468 -18.92 0.28 -0.81
C LEU A 468 -19.30 -1.03 -1.51
N THR A 469 -19.40 -2.14 -0.76
CA THR A 469 -20.25 -3.33 -0.94
C THR A 469 -19.69 -4.53 -0.15
N GLY A 470 -20.14 -4.71 1.10
CA GLY A 470 -20.57 -6.02 1.61
C GLY A 470 -19.61 -7.20 1.85
N THR A 471 -18.28 -7.10 1.74
CA THR A 471 -17.37 -8.20 2.14
C THR A 471 -16.14 -7.73 2.91
N ASP A 472 -15.75 -8.50 3.94
CA ASP A 472 -14.67 -8.25 4.90
C ASP A 472 -13.26 -8.27 4.26
N SER A 473 -12.95 -7.28 3.43
CA SER A 473 -11.61 -7.05 2.89
C SER A 473 -11.23 -5.58 3.08
N HIS A 474 -10.08 -5.32 3.71
CA HIS A 474 -9.57 -3.97 3.93
C HIS A 474 -8.22 -3.81 3.22
N LEU A 475 -8.10 -2.74 2.43
CA LEU A 475 -6.88 -2.29 1.77
C LEU A 475 -6.06 -1.41 2.72
N ILE A 476 -4.73 -1.44 2.58
CA ILE A 476 -3.81 -0.49 3.21
C ILE A 476 -3.26 0.43 2.12
N GLU A 477 -3.45 1.74 2.27
CA GLU A 477 -2.73 2.75 1.49
C GLU A 477 -1.83 3.56 2.43
N SER A 478 -0.54 3.70 2.10
CA SER A 478 0.30 4.71 2.75
C SER A 478 0.15 6.02 1.97
N ALA A 479 -0.06 7.14 2.68
CA ALA A 479 -0.30 8.43 2.04
C ALA A 479 1.00 9.07 1.53
N ARG A 480 1.62 8.51 0.47
CA ARG A 480 2.49 9.26 -0.45
C ARG A 480 2.36 8.74 -1.88
N GLY A 481 1.55 9.43 -2.70
CA GLY A 481 1.70 9.45 -4.16
C GLY A 481 0.76 8.57 -4.99
N GLY A 482 -0.45 9.08 -5.28
CA GLY A 482 -0.99 9.21 -6.64
C GLY A 482 -1.19 8.02 -7.61
N HIS A 483 -0.92 6.76 -7.25
CA HIS A 483 -1.09 5.64 -8.18
C HIS A 483 -1.99 4.54 -7.59
N GLY A 484 -3.20 4.41 -8.15
CA GLY A 484 -4.19 3.43 -7.72
C GLY A 484 -4.01 2.08 -8.41
N GLU A 485 -3.84 1.02 -7.62
CA GLU A 485 -3.89 -0.38 -8.06
C GLU A 485 -5.31 -0.93 -7.81
N LEU A 486 -5.86 -1.71 -8.75
CA LEU A 486 -7.17 -2.37 -8.59
C LEU A 486 -6.99 -3.87 -8.32
N LEU A 487 -7.81 -4.39 -7.40
CA LEU A 487 -7.89 -5.80 -7.00
C LEU A 487 -9.12 -6.47 -7.63
N ASP A 488 -8.98 -7.69 -8.16
CA ASP A 488 -10.14 -8.49 -8.61
C ASP A 488 -10.76 -9.36 -7.49
N GLU A 489 -11.89 -10.00 -7.79
CA GLU A 489 -12.72 -10.80 -6.87
C GLU A 489 -11.99 -12.02 -6.24
N VAL A 490 -10.76 -12.31 -6.68
CA VAL A 490 -9.92 -13.42 -6.20
C VAL A 490 -8.60 -12.95 -5.58
N GLY A 491 -8.43 -11.65 -5.38
CA GLY A 491 -7.29 -11.07 -4.65
C GLY A 491 -6.02 -10.84 -5.48
N ARG A 492 -6.14 -10.66 -6.81
CA ARG A 492 -4.99 -10.41 -7.69
C ARG A 492 -4.84 -8.91 -7.97
N VAL A 493 -3.60 -8.40 -7.96
CA VAL A 493 -3.26 -6.96 -8.14
C VAL A 493 -2.89 -6.68 -9.60
N ARG A 494 -3.39 -5.57 -10.18
CA ARG A 494 -2.97 -5.09 -11.52
C ARG A 494 -2.33 -3.70 -11.43
N ASP A 495 -1.13 -3.55 -12.03
CA ASP A 495 -0.47 -2.26 -12.24
C ASP A 495 -1.05 -1.55 -13.49
N LEU A 496 -1.40 -0.27 -13.38
CA LEU A 496 -2.18 0.47 -14.39
C LEU A 496 -1.33 1.00 -15.57
N VAL A 497 -0.05 0.65 -15.70
CA VAL A 497 0.80 1.26 -16.75
C VAL A 497 0.92 0.42 -18.04
N ALA A 498 0.44 -0.81 -18.08
CA ALA A 498 0.52 -1.65 -19.28
C ALA A 498 -0.85 -2.08 -19.83
N TYR A 499 -1.62 -1.16 -20.41
CA TYR A 499 -2.69 -1.56 -21.35
C TYR A 499 -2.90 -0.57 -22.48
N LYS A 500 -1.97 -0.58 -23.44
CA LYS A 500 -2.29 -0.33 -24.85
C LYS A 500 -1.66 -1.41 -25.72
N GLY A 501 -2.40 -2.51 -25.88
CA GLY A 501 -2.25 -3.46 -26.98
C GLY A 501 -1.15 -4.50 -26.82
N GLY A 502 -1.54 -5.76 -26.71
CA GLY A 502 -0.64 -6.91 -26.81
C GLY A 502 -1.05 -8.02 -25.86
N SER A 503 -1.53 -9.12 -26.43
CA SER A 503 -1.80 -10.38 -25.75
C SER A 503 -0.51 -11.00 -25.22
N ASP A 504 -0.30 -11.03 -23.91
CA ASP A 504 0.57 -11.99 -23.24
C ASP A 504 0.10 -12.18 -21.78
N ASP A 505 -0.46 -13.36 -21.50
CA ASP A 505 -0.92 -13.84 -20.19
C ASP A 505 0.27 -14.30 -19.33
N ASN A 506 1.02 -13.39 -18.72
CA ASN A 506 2.00 -13.76 -17.68
C ASN A 506 1.66 -13.11 -16.34
N TRP A 507 1.03 -13.92 -15.49
CA TRP A 507 0.67 -13.60 -14.11
C TRP A 507 1.88 -13.84 -13.20
N PHE A 508 2.48 -12.80 -12.62
CA PHE A 508 3.46 -12.95 -11.55
C PHE A 508 2.79 -12.75 -10.19
N ALA A 509 2.65 -13.83 -9.42
CA ALA A 509 2.22 -13.78 -8.03
C ALA A 509 3.38 -13.26 -7.15
N LYS A 510 3.31 -12.01 -6.69
CA LYS A 510 4.11 -11.53 -5.55
C LYS A 510 3.40 -11.93 -4.25
N THR A 511 3.74 -13.10 -3.72
CA THR A 511 3.24 -13.58 -2.42
C THR A 511 4.22 -13.17 -1.32
N LEU A 512 3.91 -12.12 -0.57
CA LEU A 512 4.27 -11.90 0.85
C LEU A 512 3.94 -10.44 1.21
N LEU A 513 2.71 -10.21 1.70
CA LEU A 513 2.27 -9.04 2.49
C LEU A 513 0.76 -9.20 2.75
N GLN A 514 0.37 -10.20 3.56
CA GLN A 514 -1.03 -10.37 3.98
C GLN A 514 -1.16 -10.61 5.50
N ASN A 515 -0.49 -9.79 6.30
CA ASN A 515 -0.76 -9.69 7.73
C ASN A 515 -1.55 -8.40 8.00
N LYS A 516 -2.80 -8.54 8.45
CA LYS A 516 -3.64 -7.41 8.85
C LYS A 516 -3.35 -7.07 10.31
N LEU A 517 -2.85 -5.87 10.56
CA LEU A 517 -2.74 -5.27 11.89
C LEU A 517 -3.97 -4.39 12.12
N THR A 518 -4.61 -4.48 13.27
CA THR A 518 -5.74 -3.60 13.63
C THR A 518 -5.64 -3.21 15.11
N TYR A 519 -6.00 -1.97 15.42
CA TYR A 519 -6.07 -1.43 16.78
C TYR A 519 -7.49 -1.57 17.35
N ASP A 520 -7.56 -1.78 18.66
CA ASP A 520 -8.71 -1.47 19.53
C ASP A 520 -8.46 -0.10 20.19
N ALA A 521 -9.52 0.59 20.60
CA ALA A 521 -9.52 1.91 21.25
C ALA A 521 -8.62 1.99 22.50
N ASP A 522 -8.25 0.84 23.10
CA ASP A 522 -7.47 0.74 24.34
C ASP A 522 -6.09 0.04 24.17
N THR A 523 -5.23 0.53 23.27
CA THR A 523 -3.76 0.28 23.23
C THR A 523 -3.23 -1.15 22.99
N LYS A 524 -4.03 -2.09 22.47
CA LYS A 524 -3.61 -3.49 22.23
C LYS A 524 -3.39 -3.81 20.75
N LEU A 525 -2.32 -4.56 20.45
CA LEU A 525 -1.99 -5.07 19.12
C LEU A 525 -2.61 -6.46 18.89
N ILE A 526 -3.40 -6.62 17.83
CA ILE A 526 -4.04 -7.90 17.45
C ILE A 526 -3.48 -8.36 16.09
N VAL A 527 -3.01 -9.63 16.01
CA VAL A 527 -2.49 -10.24 14.78
C VAL A 527 -3.50 -11.25 14.22
N LYS A 528 -3.93 -11.08 12.97
CA LYS A 528 -4.77 -12.06 12.24
C LYS A 528 -3.95 -12.75 11.15
N ILE A 529 -3.81 -14.08 11.24
CA ILE A 529 -3.21 -14.92 10.19
C ILE A 529 -4.34 -15.35 9.25
N ASN A 530 -4.31 -14.92 7.99
CA ASN A 530 -5.23 -15.43 6.97
C ASN A 530 -4.67 -16.73 6.36
N GLN A 531 -5.51 -17.77 6.33
CA GLN A 531 -5.26 -18.95 5.51
C GLN A 531 -5.55 -18.59 4.05
N ASN A 532 -4.50 -18.54 3.22
CA ASN A 532 -4.50 -18.95 1.81
C ASN A 532 -3.07 -18.86 1.27
N SER A 533 -2.25 -19.84 1.62
CA SER A 533 -1.07 -20.21 0.85
C SER A 533 -0.96 -21.72 0.94
N GLU A 534 -1.54 -22.40 -0.05
CA GLU A 534 -1.19 -23.79 -0.31
C GLU A 534 0.33 -23.85 -0.49
N TYR A 535 1.02 -24.48 0.46
CA TYR A 535 2.42 -24.83 0.28
C TYR A 535 2.50 -25.91 -0.78
N TYR A 536 3.21 -25.64 -1.87
CA TYR A 536 3.59 -26.67 -2.83
C TYR A 536 4.38 -27.78 -2.12
N ILE A 537 3.83 -29.00 -2.09
CA ILE A 537 4.59 -30.22 -1.83
C ILE A 537 5.14 -30.67 -3.17
N THR A 538 6.46 -30.66 -3.35
CA THR A 538 7.08 -31.44 -4.43
C THR A 538 7.04 -32.91 -4.03
N ASN A 539 6.36 -33.70 -4.87
CA ASN A 539 6.19 -35.15 -4.83
C ASN A 539 7.34 -35.94 -4.17
N ASN A 540 7.05 -36.66 -3.09
CA ASN A 540 7.30 -38.10 -3.05
C ASN A 540 6.52 -38.77 -1.91
N GLU A 541 5.96 -39.94 -2.23
CA GLU A 541 5.06 -40.73 -1.42
C GLU A 541 5.70 -41.26 -0.12
N ALA A 542 4.97 -41.23 1.00
CA ALA A 542 4.68 -42.37 1.88
C ALA A 542 4.11 -41.89 3.23
N THR A 543 2.79 -42.12 3.38
CA THR A 543 2.00 -42.30 4.61
C THR A 543 2.66 -42.08 5.99
N GLY A 544 2.16 -41.07 6.71
CA GLY A 544 2.32 -40.93 8.16
C GLY A 544 1.62 -39.68 8.68
N ASP A 545 0.40 -39.84 9.21
CA ASP A 545 -0.46 -38.75 9.69
C ASP A 545 0.29 -37.80 10.65
N LEU A 546 0.30 -36.54 10.26
CA LEU A 546 0.81 -35.41 11.03
C LEU A 546 -0.26 -34.95 12.03
N ARG A 547 -0.17 -35.42 13.28
CA ARG A 547 -0.93 -34.81 14.38
C ARG A 547 -0.25 -33.51 14.81
N LYS A 548 -1.00 -32.40 14.77
CA LYS A 548 -0.64 -31.11 15.35
C LYS A 548 -0.51 -31.23 16.87
N ASP A 549 0.61 -30.80 17.44
CA ASP A 549 0.79 -30.65 18.89
C ASP A 549 0.52 -29.17 19.27
N PRO A 550 -0.54 -28.87 20.05
CA PRO A 550 -0.86 -27.52 20.52
C PRO A 550 0.16 -26.92 21.48
N SER A 551 1.15 -27.68 21.98
CA SER A 551 2.13 -27.20 22.96
C SER A 551 3.25 -26.32 22.38
N ASN A 552 3.41 -26.25 21.06
CA ASN A 552 4.45 -25.47 20.37
C ASN A 552 3.92 -24.17 19.73
N TRP A 553 3.04 -23.43 20.41
CA TRP A 553 2.60 -22.12 19.91
C TRP A 553 3.76 -21.13 19.87
N SER A 554 3.93 -20.47 18.72
CA SER A 554 4.95 -19.45 18.54
C SER A 554 4.58 -18.21 19.35
N THR A 555 5.47 -17.77 20.23
CA THR A 555 5.25 -16.53 21.00
C THR A 555 5.56 -15.32 20.12
N PHE A 556 4.64 -14.34 20.12
CA PHE A 556 4.92 -13.02 19.58
C PHE A 556 5.55 -12.17 20.68
N THR A 557 6.81 -11.78 20.51
CA THR A 557 7.46 -10.82 21.40
C THR A 557 7.46 -9.45 20.74
N LEU A 558 7.05 -8.44 21.52
CA LEU A 558 7.20 -7.03 21.18
C LEU A 558 8.53 -6.57 21.79
N GLU A 559 9.55 -6.39 20.95
CA GLU A 559 10.82 -5.84 21.41
C GLU A 559 10.83 -4.33 21.19
N GLU A 560 11.01 -3.58 22.27
CA GLU A 560 11.27 -2.15 22.22
C GLU A 560 12.63 -1.92 21.54
N VAL A 561 12.61 -1.12 20.47
CA VAL A 561 13.80 -0.73 19.73
C VAL A 561 14.12 0.72 20.05
N ALA A 562 15.35 0.96 20.52
CA ALA A 562 15.82 2.31 20.80
C ALA A 562 16.46 2.90 19.53
N VAL A 563 15.92 4.01 19.02
CA VAL A 563 16.41 4.63 17.79
C VAL A 563 17.01 5.99 18.10
N PHE A 564 18.28 6.18 17.79
CA PHE A 564 18.95 7.48 17.84
C PHE A 564 18.74 8.19 16.52
N THR A 565 17.94 9.25 16.51
CA THR A 565 17.61 10.04 15.31
C THR A 565 18.22 11.44 15.34
N GLY A 566 18.71 11.87 16.50
CA GLY A 566 19.32 13.19 16.67
C GLY A 566 20.74 13.31 16.13
N ASN A 567 21.32 14.49 16.33
CA ASN A 567 22.71 14.79 16.03
C ASN A 567 23.38 15.36 17.29
N GLY A 568 24.26 14.57 17.91
CA GLY A 568 24.97 14.99 19.13
C GLY A 568 25.14 13.87 20.14
N ASN A 569 25.10 14.24 21.43
CA ASN A 569 25.47 13.35 22.53
C ASN A 569 24.50 12.18 22.72
N TRP A 570 25.07 10.99 22.92
CA TRP A 570 24.37 9.75 23.27
C TRP A 570 23.57 9.88 24.57
N SER A 571 24.11 10.61 25.54
CA SER A 571 23.47 10.79 26.85
C SER A 571 22.24 11.71 26.82
N ASP A 572 22.02 12.45 25.73
CA ASP A 572 20.89 13.36 25.61
C ASP A 572 19.65 12.59 25.15
N ALA A 573 18.70 12.44 26.07
CA ALA A 573 17.43 11.76 25.85
C ALA A 573 16.67 12.32 24.64
N THR A 574 16.81 13.60 24.30
CA THR A 574 16.11 14.23 23.18
C THR A 574 16.56 13.74 21.81
N ASN A 575 17.77 13.14 21.72
CA ASN A 575 18.27 12.54 20.49
C ASN A 575 17.72 11.12 20.24
N TRP A 576 17.05 10.54 21.24
CA TRP A 576 16.40 9.23 21.14
C TRP A 576 14.93 9.39 20.78
N LEU A 577 14.49 8.62 19.80
CA LEU A 577 13.08 8.49 19.46
C LEU A 577 12.32 7.99 20.70
N GLY A 578 11.33 8.76 21.14
CA GLY A 578 10.58 8.48 22.37
C GLY A 578 11.22 9.03 23.65
N GLY A 579 12.37 9.72 23.58
CA GLY A 579 12.94 10.44 24.71
C GLY A 579 13.59 9.54 25.78
N VAL A 580 13.91 8.29 25.44
CA VAL A 580 14.43 7.30 26.40
C VAL A 580 15.74 6.70 25.89
N LYS A 581 16.78 6.77 26.72
CA LYS A 581 18.09 6.17 26.47
C LYS A 581 18.00 4.63 26.51
N PRO A 582 18.73 3.90 25.65
CA PRO A 582 18.75 2.43 25.65
C PRO A 582 19.36 1.84 26.92
N THR A 583 18.92 0.63 27.25
CA THR A 583 19.47 -0.23 28.31
C THR A 583 20.36 -1.34 27.72
N ALA A 584 21.02 -2.11 28.58
CA ALA A 584 21.88 -3.23 28.18
C ALA A 584 21.17 -4.31 27.35
N THR A 585 19.84 -4.42 27.46
CA THR A 585 19.04 -5.39 26.70
C THR A 585 18.45 -4.80 25.41
N ALA A 586 18.62 -3.51 25.16
CA ALA A 586 18.00 -2.84 24.02
C ALA A 586 18.71 -3.18 22.70
N ASN A 587 17.92 -3.37 21.65
CA ASN A 587 18.41 -3.32 20.28
C ASN A 587 18.41 -1.86 19.82
N VAL A 588 19.57 -1.34 19.45
CA VAL A 588 19.75 0.07 19.10
C VAL A 588 19.92 0.26 17.61
N PHE A 589 19.28 1.29 17.07
CA PHE A 589 19.47 1.77 15.71
C PHE A 589 19.97 3.21 15.74
N ILE A 590 21.01 3.53 14.99
CA ILE A 590 21.50 4.89 14.80
C ILE A 590 21.17 5.31 13.38
N ASP A 591 20.35 6.35 13.27
CA ASP A 591 19.89 6.97 12.01
C ASP A 591 20.30 8.46 11.93
N GLY A 592 21.26 8.86 12.77
CA GLY A 592 21.82 10.22 12.84
C GLY A 592 23.31 10.22 13.17
N THR A 593 23.82 11.32 13.73
CA THR A 593 25.22 11.42 14.17
C THR A 593 25.33 11.28 15.69
N ALA A 594 25.66 10.08 16.18
CA ALA A 594 25.74 9.78 17.60
C ALA A 594 27.16 9.97 18.16
N THR A 595 27.32 10.92 19.06
CA THR A 595 28.54 11.17 19.83
C THR A 595 28.44 10.42 21.16
N LEU A 596 29.22 9.34 21.33
CA LEU A 596 29.26 8.61 22.61
C LEU A 596 30.09 9.40 23.63
N ASN A 597 29.40 9.97 24.61
CA ASN A 597 29.95 10.83 25.67
C ASN A 597 29.79 10.25 27.08
N GLU A 598 29.51 8.94 27.17
CA GLU A 598 29.44 8.14 28.38
C GLU A 598 29.62 6.66 28.03
N ASN A 599 29.99 5.82 29.00
CA ASN A 599 29.98 4.37 28.79
C ASN A 599 28.54 3.88 28.65
N ALA A 600 28.30 3.00 27.68
CA ALA A 600 26.99 2.40 27.46
C ALA A 600 27.11 0.91 27.12
N THR A 601 26.06 0.17 27.44
CA THR A 601 25.92 -1.24 27.07
C THR A 601 24.57 -1.41 26.39
N VAL A 602 24.55 -2.16 25.29
CA VAL A 602 23.35 -2.47 24.50
C VAL A 602 23.43 -3.91 23.99
N ASN A 603 22.30 -4.50 23.60
CA ASN A 603 22.27 -5.88 23.13
C ASN A 603 22.77 -5.98 21.67
N ASN A 604 22.09 -5.28 20.76
CA ASN A 604 22.46 -5.17 19.35
C ASN A 604 22.59 -3.71 18.94
N LEU A 605 23.40 -3.45 17.91
CA LEU A 605 23.57 -2.12 17.34
C LEU A 605 23.47 -2.18 15.82
N THR A 606 22.62 -1.36 15.22
CA THR A 606 22.58 -1.14 13.77
C THR A 606 22.86 0.32 13.46
N ILE A 607 23.84 0.60 12.62
CA ILE A 607 24.20 1.94 12.16
C ILE A 607 23.76 2.04 10.70
N LYS A 608 22.73 2.85 10.45
CA LYS A 608 22.11 3.01 9.13
C LYS A 608 23.05 3.70 8.15
N SER A 609 22.77 3.54 6.86
CA SER A 609 23.55 4.21 5.82
C SER A 609 23.50 5.73 6.01
N GLY A 610 24.67 6.38 5.98
CA GLY A 610 24.83 7.81 6.23
C GLY A 610 24.93 8.19 7.71
N ALA A 611 24.53 7.30 8.64
CA ALA A 611 24.66 7.51 10.07
C ALA A 611 26.09 7.27 10.56
N THR A 612 26.43 7.81 11.73
CA THR A 612 27.78 7.69 12.29
C THR A 612 27.78 7.55 13.81
N LEU A 613 28.75 6.81 14.34
CA LEU A 613 29.02 6.69 15.77
C LEU A 613 30.46 7.09 16.08
N VAL A 614 30.65 8.13 16.90
CA VAL A 614 31.96 8.64 17.30
C VAL A 614 32.09 8.64 18.83
N PRO A 615 33.05 7.91 19.41
CA PRO A 615 33.35 8.02 20.84
C PRO A 615 34.16 9.28 21.14
N THR A 616 33.87 9.91 22.27
CA THR A 616 34.66 11.03 22.82
C THR A 616 35.50 10.54 24.00
N GLY A 617 36.75 11.00 24.09
CA GLY A 617 37.65 10.60 25.18
C GLY A 617 37.87 9.09 25.27
N THR A 618 37.66 8.52 26.46
CA THR A 618 37.85 7.09 26.76
C THR A 618 36.53 6.31 26.89
N TYR A 619 35.42 6.87 26.42
CA TYR A 619 34.12 6.22 26.55
C TYR A 619 33.98 5.03 25.59
N GLU A 620 33.41 3.94 26.09
CA GLU A 620 33.24 2.69 25.36
C GLU A 620 31.76 2.29 25.26
N LEU A 621 31.37 1.83 24.06
CA LEU A 621 30.08 1.20 23.83
C LEU A 621 30.29 -0.31 23.75
N THR A 622 29.76 -1.03 24.74
CA THR A 622 29.73 -2.49 24.74
C THR A 622 28.47 -2.98 24.05
N VAL A 623 28.63 -3.80 23.00
CA VAL A 623 27.51 -4.45 22.30
C VAL A 623 27.58 -5.94 22.59
N SER A 624 26.59 -6.48 23.31
CA SER A 624 26.65 -7.85 23.83
C SER A 624 26.50 -8.93 22.77
N SER A 625 25.79 -8.64 21.67
CA SER A 625 25.56 -9.59 20.57
C SER A 625 26.33 -9.16 19.32
N SER A 626 25.77 -8.29 18.49
CA SER A 626 26.42 -7.89 17.23
C SER A 626 26.16 -6.43 16.83
N THR A 627 27.09 -5.87 16.07
CA THR A 627 26.96 -4.56 15.42
C THR A 627 26.86 -4.72 13.92
N THR A 628 25.82 -4.16 13.31
CA THR A 628 25.64 -4.07 11.85
C THR A 628 25.87 -2.65 11.38
N VAL A 629 26.71 -2.46 10.37
CA VAL A 629 26.96 -1.17 9.71
C VAL A 629 26.46 -1.26 8.27
N GLU A 630 25.55 -0.36 7.89
CA GLU A 630 24.95 -0.33 6.56
C GLU A 630 25.55 0.78 5.68
N GLN A 631 25.69 0.51 4.39
CA GLN A 631 26.01 1.50 3.37
C GLN A 631 25.14 1.30 2.13
N LEU A 632 24.59 2.39 1.60
CA LEU A 632 23.86 2.41 0.35
C LEU A 632 24.84 2.56 -0.82
N VAL A 633 24.70 1.70 -1.81
CA VAL A 633 25.48 1.75 -3.05
C VAL A 633 24.57 1.86 -4.26
N ASN A 634 24.85 2.79 -5.16
CA ASN A 634 23.83 3.22 -6.13
C ASN A 634 23.81 2.41 -7.43
N LYS A 635 24.83 1.57 -7.68
CA LYS A 635 24.95 0.76 -8.91
C LYS A 635 25.83 -0.47 -8.73
N PRO A 636 25.60 -1.57 -9.49
CA PRO A 636 26.51 -2.71 -9.52
C PRO A 636 27.89 -2.33 -10.09
N GLN A 637 28.92 -2.37 -9.26
CA GLN A 637 30.31 -2.13 -9.64
C GLN A 637 31.28 -2.61 -8.56
N THR A 638 32.57 -2.53 -8.84
CA THR A 638 33.61 -2.70 -7.83
C THR A 638 33.73 -1.43 -6.99
N TYR A 639 33.50 -1.53 -5.70
CA TYR A 639 33.72 -0.46 -4.72
C TYR A 639 35.01 -0.73 -3.94
N TYR A 640 35.78 0.30 -3.63
CA TYR A 640 36.90 0.19 -2.71
C TYR A 640 36.37 0.38 -1.29
N ILE A 641 36.52 -0.66 -0.47
CA ILE A 641 35.92 -0.72 0.85
C ILE A 641 36.90 -1.16 1.95
N GLY A 642 36.55 -0.83 3.19
CA GLY A 642 37.17 -1.31 4.41
C GLY A 642 36.13 -1.90 5.36
N SER A 643 36.58 -2.70 6.34
CA SER A 643 35.67 -3.27 7.35
C SER A 643 35.54 -2.37 8.57
N PRO A 644 34.36 -1.79 8.87
CA PRO A 644 34.11 -0.96 10.03
C PRO A 644 33.90 -1.78 11.32
N VAL A 645 33.91 -3.12 11.19
CA VAL A 645 33.75 -4.09 12.28
C VAL A 645 34.80 -5.20 12.16
N SER A 646 35.14 -5.84 13.27
CA SER A 646 35.97 -7.05 13.33
C SER A 646 35.09 -8.31 13.30
N ASN A 647 35.67 -9.46 12.93
CA ASN A 647 34.97 -10.74 12.85
C ASN A 647 33.71 -10.68 11.96
N MET A 648 33.81 -9.96 10.86
CA MET A 648 32.69 -9.63 9.99
C MET A 648 32.08 -10.89 9.34
N THR A 649 30.76 -11.02 9.45
CA THR A 649 29.95 -11.95 8.64
C THR A 649 29.39 -11.22 7.41
N SER A 650 29.42 -11.89 6.25
CA SER A 650 29.19 -11.25 4.94
C SER A 650 27.73 -10.92 4.64
N SER A 651 27.54 -9.79 3.93
CA SER A 651 26.26 -9.34 3.38
C SER A 651 25.88 -10.18 2.15
N ALA A 652 24.58 -10.42 1.94
CA ALA A 652 24.07 -11.11 0.75
C ALA A 652 24.37 -10.38 -0.58
N ASN A 653 24.71 -9.10 -0.52
CA ASN A 653 24.90 -8.24 -1.68
C ASN A 653 26.36 -8.09 -2.12
N ILE A 654 27.28 -8.86 -1.53
CA ILE A 654 28.72 -8.77 -1.81
C ILE A 654 29.21 -10.02 -2.54
N GLY A 655 29.89 -9.79 -3.65
CA GLY A 655 30.50 -10.81 -4.48
C GLY A 655 32.02 -10.90 -4.28
N ASN A 656 32.73 -11.15 -5.39
CA ASN A 656 34.18 -11.35 -5.38
C ASN A 656 34.92 -10.11 -4.88
N ALA A 657 36.01 -10.35 -4.17
CA ALA A 657 36.89 -9.32 -3.64
C ALA A 657 38.32 -9.47 -4.17
N ILE A 658 39.02 -8.36 -4.26
CA ILE A 658 40.43 -8.27 -4.57
C ILE A 658 41.13 -7.46 -3.49
N THR A 659 42.38 -7.81 -3.20
CA THR A 659 43.27 -7.04 -2.33
C THR A 659 44.47 -6.60 -3.14
N PHE A 660 45.03 -5.47 -2.74
CA PHE A 660 46.30 -5.01 -3.27
C PHE A 660 47.44 -5.56 -2.40
N THR A 661 48.58 -5.85 -3.03
CA THR A 661 49.84 -6.24 -2.37
C THR A 661 50.89 -5.20 -2.72
N GLU A 662 51.30 -4.44 -1.72
CA GLU A 662 52.11 -3.24 -1.87
C GLU A 662 53.56 -3.54 -2.26
N SER A 663 54.10 -4.68 -1.79
CA SER A 663 55.50 -5.05 -2.00
C SER A 663 55.84 -5.32 -3.48
N ASN A 664 54.85 -5.72 -4.27
CA ASN A 664 55.02 -6.09 -5.67
C ASN A 664 54.04 -5.37 -6.63
N ASP A 665 53.22 -4.45 -6.13
CA ASP A 665 52.26 -3.66 -6.91
C ASP A 665 51.30 -4.55 -7.71
N SER A 666 50.66 -5.50 -7.02
CA SER A 666 49.79 -6.49 -7.66
C SER A 666 48.45 -6.65 -6.96
N TRP A 667 47.42 -6.88 -7.76
CA TRP A 667 46.10 -7.25 -7.31
C TRP A 667 46.00 -8.78 -7.23
N SER A 668 45.47 -9.28 -6.12
CA SER A 668 45.18 -10.71 -5.94
C SER A 668 43.72 -10.92 -5.55
N SER A 669 43.12 -12.01 -6.03
CA SER A 669 41.75 -12.40 -5.68
C SER A 669 41.68 -12.90 -4.24
N VAL A 670 40.63 -12.50 -3.54
CA VAL A 670 40.28 -13.02 -2.21
C VAL A 670 39.18 -14.06 -2.39
N ALA A 671 39.47 -15.33 -2.07
CA ALA A 671 38.60 -16.46 -2.37
C ALA A 671 37.22 -16.41 -1.69
N ALA A 672 37.12 -15.74 -0.54
CA ALA A 672 35.87 -15.38 0.11
C ALA A 672 36.05 -14.06 0.85
N PHE A 673 35.16 -13.09 0.63
CA PHE A 673 35.14 -11.85 1.42
C PHE A 673 34.46 -12.08 2.77
N ALA A 674 35.05 -12.98 3.55
CA ALA A 674 34.62 -13.35 4.89
C ALA A 674 35.72 -12.95 5.87
N ASN A 675 35.37 -12.18 6.89
CA ASN A 675 36.31 -11.64 7.88
C ASN A 675 37.51 -10.82 7.30
N PRO A 676 37.26 -9.76 6.50
CA PRO A 676 38.30 -8.80 6.12
C PRO A 676 39.02 -8.22 7.33
N THR A 677 40.35 -8.04 7.21
CA THR A 677 41.17 -7.43 8.25
C THR A 677 40.79 -5.94 8.39
N PRO A 678 40.34 -5.46 9.57
CA PRO A 678 40.10 -4.05 9.79
C PRO A 678 41.34 -3.20 9.46
N GLY A 679 41.13 -2.04 8.85
CA GLY A 679 42.21 -1.14 8.43
C GLY A 679 42.76 -1.44 7.03
N LYS A 680 42.53 -2.65 6.50
CA LYS A 680 42.96 -3.03 5.15
C LYS A 680 41.90 -2.67 4.09
N GLY A 681 42.37 -2.21 2.92
CA GLY A 681 41.52 -1.89 1.79
C GLY A 681 41.26 -3.10 0.88
N TYR A 682 40.04 -3.18 0.34
CA TYR A 682 39.63 -4.23 -0.59
C TYR A 682 38.79 -3.64 -1.74
N GLY A 683 38.99 -4.15 -2.96
CA GLY A 683 38.07 -3.90 -4.06
C GLY A 683 37.00 -4.98 -4.09
N VAL A 684 35.73 -4.62 -3.92
CA VAL A 684 34.63 -5.59 -3.77
C VAL A 684 33.54 -5.34 -4.79
N GLN A 685 33.16 -6.38 -5.52
CA GLN A 685 32.03 -6.33 -6.42
C GLN A 685 30.72 -6.35 -5.62
N VAL A 686 29.91 -5.31 -5.77
CA VAL A 686 28.61 -5.20 -5.10
C VAL A 686 27.50 -5.34 -6.14
N GLY A 687 26.46 -6.13 -5.81
CA GLY A 687 25.37 -6.48 -6.72
C GLY A 687 25.74 -7.62 -7.69
N ALA A 688 24.81 -8.56 -7.92
CA ALA A 688 24.99 -9.57 -8.96
C ALA A 688 25.10 -8.87 -10.32
N LYS A 689 26.05 -9.30 -11.17
CA LYS A 689 26.33 -8.73 -12.51
C LYS A 689 25.09 -8.61 -13.42
N ASN A 690 23.98 -9.28 -13.07
CA ASN A 690 22.78 -9.43 -13.88
C ASN A 690 21.49 -8.86 -13.24
N ASP A 691 21.55 -8.19 -12.08
CA ASP A 691 20.36 -7.62 -11.43
C ASP A 691 20.47 -6.07 -11.35
N PRO A 692 19.75 -5.31 -12.19
CA PRO A 692 19.88 -3.86 -12.35
C PRO A 692 19.17 -3.09 -11.23
N VAL A 693 19.33 -3.49 -9.97
CA VAL A 693 18.74 -2.76 -8.84
C VAL A 693 19.54 -1.48 -8.61
N GLU A 694 18.93 -0.33 -8.90
CA GLU A 694 19.40 0.97 -8.41
C GLU A 694 19.28 1.00 -6.89
N ASN A 695 20.36 1.37 -6.19
CA ASN A 695 20.43 1.49 -4.73
C ASN A 695 20.30 0.17 -3.96
N VAL A 696 21.43 -0.49 -3.71
CA VAL A 696 21.54 -1.70 -2.88
C VAL A 696 22.19 -1.35 -1.53
N THR A 697 21.66 -1.88 -0.43
CA THR A 697 22.30 -1.75 0.89
C THR A 697 23.26 -2.91 1.11
N ILE A 698 24.53 -2.60 1.39
CA ILE A 698 25.50 -3.57 1.92
C ILE A 698 25.59 -3.42 3.45
N SER A 699 25.80 -4.53 4.14
CA SER A 699 25.75 -4.57 5.60
C SER A 699 26.88 -5.43 6.18
N PHE A 700 27.71 -4.87 7.05
CA PHE A 700 28.76 -5.61 7.75
C PHE A 700 28.38 -5.81 9.21
N THR A 701 28.23 -7.09 9.60
CA THR A 701 27.86 -7.48 10.97
C THR A 701 29.06 -8.08 11.68
N GLY A 702 29.43 -7.54 12.84
CA GLY A 702 30.59 -7.96 13.63
C GLY A 702 30.73 -7.17 14.93
N ALA A 703 31.93 -7.15 15.51
CA ALA A 703 32.22 -6.37 16.71
C ALA A 703 32.82 -5.00 16.36
N LEU A 704 32.47 -3.94 17.10
CA LEU A 704 33.06 -2.62 16.92
C LEU A 704 34.58 -2.64 17.09
N ASN A 705 35.28 -1.88 16.25
CA ASN A 705 36.72 -1.71 16.35
C ASN A 705 37.09 -0.57 17.33
N GLY A 706 38.08 -0.83 18.19
CA GLY A 706 38.82 0.19 18.94
C GLY A 706 39.98 0.74 18.12
N ASN A 707 41.14 1.00 18.73
CA ASN A 707 42.33 1.31 17.92
C ASN A 707 42.72 0.07 17.08
N VAL A 708 43.02 0.30 15.79
CA VAL A 708 43.38 -0.78 14.84
C VAL A 708 44.80 -0.54 14.34
N ASN A 709 45.66 -1.54 14.49
CA ASN A 709 47.02 -1.50 13.95
C ASN A 709 47.10 -2.34 12.67
N ILE A 710 47.77 -1.81 11.65
CA ILE A 710 48.06 -2.49 10.40
C ILE A 710 49.49 -2.19 9.96
N ASP A 711 50.13 -3.13 9.27
CA ASP A 711 51.41 -2.89 8.65
C ASP A 711 51.23 -2.20 7.30
N ILE A 712 51.97 -1.12 7.08
CA ILE A 712 52.15 -0.48 5.77
C ILE A 712 53.60 -0.67 5.32
N THR A 713 53.82 -0.81 4.02
CA THR A 713 55.14 -1.16 3.48
C THR A 713 55.74 -0.05 2.63
N SER A 714 57.05 0.16 2.79
CA SER A 714 57.89 0.97 1.92
C SER A 714 58.86 0.06 1.18
N THR A 715 58.89 0.13 -0.15
CA THR A 715 59.86 -0.61 -0.96
C THR A 715 60.95 0.31 -1.52
N ALA A 716 62.06 -0.28 -1.98
CA ALA A 716 63.14 0.45 -2.66
C ALA A 716 62.69 1.15 -3.95
N THR A 717 61.60 0.68 -4.58
CA THR A 717 61.12 1.20 -5.86
C THR A 717 60.23 2.42 -5.60
N PRO A 718 60.59 3.64 -6.07
CA PRO A 718 59.85 4.85 -5.73
C PRO A 718 58.35 4.80 -6.05
N GLY A 719 57.92 4.12 -7.12
CA GLY A 719 56.50 3.96 -7.47
C GLY A 719 55.69 3.05 -6.53
N ARG A 720 56.35 2.21 -5.71
CA ARG A 720 55.72 1.13 -4.93
C ARG A 720 55.70 1.44 -3.43
N ARG A 721 55.18 2.63 -3.08
CA ARG A 721 55.01 3.10 -1.68
C ARG A 721 53.57 3.41 -1.32
N PHE A 722 52.64 3.21 -2.26
CA PHE A 722 51.21 3.35 -2.03
C PHE A 722 50.70 2.13 -1.27
N ASN A 723 49.90 2.38 -0.23
CA ASN A 723 49.32 1.37 0.64
C ASN A 723 47.80 1.48 0.58
N PHE A 724 47.12 0.35 0.34
CA PHE A 724 45.67 0.33 0.18
C PHE A 724 45.00 0.00 1.51
N LEU A 725 44.39 1.02 2.11
CA LEU A 725 43.78 0.94 3.43
C LEU A 725 42.26 1.08 3.34
N GLY A 726 41.59 0.71 4.41
CA GLY A 726 40.15 0.77 4.52
C GLY A 726 39.74 1.37 5.86
N ASN A 727 38.75 2.26 5.86
CA ASN A 727 38.27 2.86 7.10
C ASN A 727 37.74 1.78 8.06
N PRO A 728 38.36 1.59 9.25
CA PRO A 728 37.98 0.56 10.19
C PRO A 728 36.82 0.95 11.10
N TYR A 729 36.16 2.10 10.89
CA TYR A 729 35.15 2.63 11.80
C TYR A 729 33.79 2.87 11.15
N PRO A 730 32.69 2.80 11.93
CA PRO A 730 31.37 3.27 11.54
C PRO A 730 31.24 4.80 11.68
N SER A 731 32.29 5.52 11.33
CA SER A 731 32.37 6.99 11.35
C SER A 731 33.31 7.47 10.26
N TYR A 732 33.29 8.75 9.93
CA TYR A 732 34.30 9.29 9.03
C TYR A 732 35.66 9.27 9.73
N LEU A 733 36.73 9.07 8.96
CA LEU A 733 38.09 9.40 9.39
C LEU A 733 38.43 10.81 8.92
N ASP A 734 39.07 11.58 9.78
CA ASP A 734 39.73 12.82 9.39
C ASP A 734 41.08 12.50 8.74
N GLY A 735 41.17 12.70 7.42
CA GLY A 735 42.39 12.44 6.67
C GLY A 735 43.56 13.31 7.10
N ALA A 736 43.34 14.50 7.67
CA ALA A 736 44.41 15.36 8.18
C ALA A 736 45.06 14.74 9.43
N ASP A 737 44.23 14.28 10.37
CA ASP A 737 44.70 13.55 11.56
C ASP A 737 45.36 12.23 11.17
N LEU A 738 44.83 11.54 10.15
CA LEU A 738 45.33 10.27 9.63
C LEU A 738 46.77 10.38 9.10
N VAL A 739 47.07 11.42 8.33
CA VAL A 739 48.41 11.64 7.73
C VAL A 739 49.28 12.60 8.53
N ALA A 740 48.88 12.95 9.76
CA ALA A 740 49.60 13.90 10.61
C ALA A 740 51.02 13.43 10.98
N GLY A 741 51.27 12.12 11.04
CA GLY A 741 52.59 11.54 11.32
C GLY A 741 53.66 11.80 10.25
N ASP A 742 54.93 11.69 10.63
CA ASP A 742 56.06 12.09 9.77
C ASP A 742 56.39 11.11 8.65
N ASN A 743 55.98 9.85 8.77
CA ASN A 743 56.33 8.81 7.80
C ASN A 743 55.44 8.83 6.55
N LEU A 744 54.27 9.48 6.60
CA LEU A 744 53.32 9.53 5.49
C LEU A 744 53.41 10.87 4.74
N GLU A 745 53.18 10.81 3.43
CA GLU A 745 52.83 12.01 2.66
C GLU A 745 51.55 12.61 3.22
N LYS A 746 51.45 13.94 3.21
CA LYS A 746 50.28 14.67 3.71
C LYS A 746 49.12 14.63 2.72
N THR A 747 48.94 13.51 2.04
CA THR A 747 47.99 13.33 0.96
C THR A 747 47.24 12.02 1.12
N ILE A 748 45.94 12.06 0.85
CA ILE A 748 45.10 10.87 0.69
C ILE A 748 44.66 10.75 -0.77
N TRP A 749 44.52 9.52 -1.27
CA TRP A 749 43.95 9.25 -2.59
C TRP A 749 42.74 8.34 -2.47
N LEU A 750 41.72 8.63 -3.27
CA LEU A 750 40.47 7.91 -3.33
C LEU A 750 40.19 7.53 -4.79
N PHE A 751 39.68 6.31 -5.00
CA PHE A 751 39.38 5.80 -6.33
C PHE A 751 37.89 5.91 -6.60
N PHE A 752 37.52 6.65 -7.64
CA PHE A 752 36.14 6.89 -8.00
C PHE A 752 35.81 6.32 -9.37
N LYS A 753 34.53 6.02 -9.55
CA LYS A 753 33.94 5.79 -10.86
C LYS A 753 32.95 6.90 -11.21
N GLU A 754 33.36 7.78 -12.11
CA GLU A 754 32.52 8.84 -12.68
C GLU A 754 32.03 8.39 -14.05
N GLY A 755 30.71 8.20 -14.17
CA GLY A 755 30.13 7.56 -15.35
C GLY A 755 30.67 6.13 -15.55
N THR A 756 31.38 5.93 -16.66
CA THR A 756 32.04 4.67 -17.07
C THR A 756 33.54 4.65 -16.75
N THR A 757 34.10 5.77 -16.31
CA THR A 757 35.54 5.95 -16.14
C THR A 757 35.95 5.80 -14.69
N TYR A 758 37.07 5.11 -14.46
CA TYR A 758 37.68 4.99 -13.14
C TYR A 758 38.89 5.92 -13.02
N GLN A 759 38.99 6.66 -11.92
CA GLN A 759 40.08 7.61 -11.70
C GLN A 759 40.42 7.78 -10.22
N PHE A 760 41.71 7.96 -9.93
CA PHE A 760 42.20 8.40 -8.65
C PHE A 760 42.07 9.91 -8.52
N LYS A 761 41.50 10.34 -7.40
CA LYS A 761 41.45 11.72 -6.92
C LYS A 761 42.23 11.85 -5.64
N TYR A 762 42.75 13.03 -5.33
CA TYR A 762 43.56 13.24 -4.13
C TYR A 762 43.19 14.51 -3.35
N ARG A 763 43.60 14.55 -2.08
CA ARG A 763 43.62 15.75 -1.23
C ARG A 763 44.96 15.85 -0.54
N ASN A 764 45.70 16.94 -0.73
CA ASN A 764 46.81 17.28 0.15
C ASN A 764 46.26 18.05 1.37
N THR A 765 46.35 17.44 2.54
CA THR A 765 45.76 17.95 3.79
C THR A 765 46.53 19.14 4.37
N SER A 766 47.82 19.25 4.06
CA SER A 766 48.65 20.39 4.49
C SER A 766 48.48 21.61 3.58
N ALA A 767 48.36 21.38 2.26
CA ALA A 767 48.12 22.44 1.31
C ALA A 767 46.64 22.86 1.25
N GLY A 768 45.70 21.98 1.63
CA GLY A 768 44.26 22.22 1.45
C GLY A 768 43.87 22.30 -0.03
N VAL A 769 44.57 21.56 -0.90
CA VAL A 769 44.38 21.56 -2.36
C VAL A 769 44.33 20.11 -2.85
N GLY A 770 43.49 19.84 -3.86
CA GLY A 770 43.36 18.55 -4.52
C GLY A 770 42.07 18.46 -5.33
N ASP A 771 41.84 17.31 -5.95
CA ASP A 771 40.60 17.01 -6.68
C ASP A 771 39.43 16.72 -5.73
N LEU A 772 39.76 16.44 -4.46
CA LEU A 772 38.83 16.33 -3.35
C LEU A 772 38.76 17.67 -2.59
N ASP A 773 37.61 17.97 -2.00
CA ASP A 773 37.39 19.22 -1.26
C ASP A 773 37.75 19.10 0.21
N ASP A 774 37.48 17.93 0.77
CA ASP A 774 37.83 17.59 2.14
C ASP A 774 38.76 16.37 2.17
N ALA A 775 39.21 16.05 3.37
CA ALA A 775 40.03 14.88 3.64
C ALA A 775 39.22 13.79 4.36
N TYR A 776 37.89 13.84 4.34
CA TYR A 776 37.06 12.90 5.09
C TYR A 776 36.88 11.58 4.34
N ILE A 777 37.13 10.47 5.03
CA ILE A 777 36.98 9.12 4.46
C ILE A 777 35.76 8.47 5.11
N ALA A 778 34.74 8.14 4.31
CA ALA A 778 33.46 7.65 4.80
C ALA A 778 33.56 6.26 5.49
N PRO A 779 32.58 5.89 6.34
CA PRO A 779 32.49 4.53 6.85
C PRO A 779 32.49 3.51 5.71
N MET A 780 33.21 2.40 5.90
CA MET A 780 33.42 1.35 4.89
C MET A 780 34.19 1.79 3.63
N GLN A 781 34.72 3.02 3.53
CA GLN A 781 35.44 3.46 2.33
C GLN A 781 36.90 3.02 2.32
N GLY A 782 37.36 2.51 1.18
CA GLY A 782 38.76 2.24 0.89
C GLY A 782 39.49 3.47 0.36
N PHE A 783 40.74 3.64 0.75
CA PHE A 783 41.57 4.81 0.42
C PHE A 783 43.04 4.43 0.36
N TRP A 784 43.86 5.32 -0.17
CA TRP A 784 45.29 5.10 -0.33
C TRP A 784 46.08 6.17 0.41
N VAL A 785 47.21 5.73 0.97
CA VAL A 785 48.24 6.60 1.55
C VAL A 785 49.59 6.20 0.99
N ARG A 786 50.55 7.12 1.06
CA ARG A 786 51.91 6.86 0.59
C ARG A 786 52.92 7.16 1.68
N LEU A 787 53.88 6.26 1.88
CA LEU A 787 55.04 6.53 2.73
C LEU A 787 55.98 7.55 2.04
N LYS A 788 56.53 8.49 2.82
CA LYS A 788 57.54 9.44 2.33
C LYS A 788 58.75 8.68 1.78
N SER A 789 59.44 9.29 0.81
CA SER A 789 60.65 8.69 0.22
C SER A 789 61.79 8.45 1.22
N THR A 790 61.77 9.18 2.33
CA THR A 790 62.71 9.07 3.46
C THR A 790 62.37 7.95 4.44
N ALA A 791 61.18 7.34 4.36
CA ALA A 791 60.82 6.23 5.23
C ALA A 791 61.72 5.02 4.94
N ALA A 792 62.23 4.39 6.00
CA ALA A 792 63.05 3.18 5.89
C ALA A 792 62.34 2.09 5.08
N GLN A 793 63.09 1.23 4.38
CA GLN A 793 62.48 0.11 3.66
C GLN A 793 61.98 -0.94 4.64
N GLY A 794 60.85 -1.59 4.32
CA GLY A 794 60.23 -2.63 5.14
C GLY A 794 58.82 -2.28 5.61
N ASN A 795 58.33 -3.03 6.60
CA ASN A 795 57.04 -2.83 7.24
C ASN A 795 57.13 -1.74 8.31
N HIS A 796 56.12 -0.88 8.35
CA HIS A 796 55.91 0.15 9.36
C HIS A 796 54.54 -0.07 9.98
N SER A 797 54.46 -0.01 11.31
CA SER A 797 53.18 -0.08 11.98
C SER A 797 52.42 1.25 11.81
N PHE A 798 51.18 1.15 11.36
CA PHE A 798 50.24 2.26 11.26
C PHE A 798 49.04 2.01 12.15
N ALA A 799 48.69 2.98 12.99
CA ALA A 799 47.61 2.88 13.95
C ALA A 799 46.46 3.81 13.56
N PHE A 800 45.30 3.23 13.26
CA PHE A 800 44.02 3.94 13.32
C PHE A 800 43.65 4.14 14.79
N THR A 801 43.38 5.38 15.17
CA THR A 801 43.03 5.74 16.55
C THR A 801 41.63 6.33 16.62
N ASN A 802 40.98 6.19 17.77
CA ASN A 802 39.67 6.81 17.99
C ASN A 802 39.68 8.34 17.81
N ALA A 803 40.82 9.01 18.03
CA ALA A 803 40.95 10.46 17.84
C ALA A 803 40.75 10.90 16.37
N MET A 804 41.00 10.01 15.41
CA MET A 804 40.81 10.28 13.98
C MET A 804 39.34 10.20 13.56
N ARG A 805 38.42 9.76 14.43
CA ARG A 805 37.00 9.58 14.10
C ARG A 805 36.24 10.90 14.17
N LYS A 806 35.43 11.20 13.15
CA LYS A 806 34.60 12.40 13.08
C LYS A 806 33.19 12.07 12.56
N HIS A 807 32.24 12.94 12.92
CA HIS A 807 30.99 13.08 12.18
C HIS A 807 31.26 13.90 10.92
N LYS A 808 30.55 13.62 9.83
CA LYS A 808 30.56 14.53 8.68
C LYS A 808 29.75 15.77 9.07
N GLY A 809 30.32 16.97 8.89
CA GLY A 809 29.59 18.22 9.09
C GLY A 809 28.29 18.26 8.25
N THR A 810 27.29 19.00 8.73
CA THR A 810 25.90 19.02 8.24
C THR A 810 25.77 19.50 6.79
N SER A 811 25.98 18.61 5.81
CA SER A 811 25.37 18.68 4.49
C SER A 811 25.42 17.29 3.84
N GLY A 812 24.28 16.88 3.29
CA GLY A 812 23.94 15.51 2.92
C GLY A 812 24.87 14.81 1.93
N THR A 813 24.57 13.54 1.75
CA THR A 813 25.20 12.59 0.83
C THR A 813 25.13 13.04 -0.64
N VAL A 814 26.16 13.69 -1.19
CA VAL A 814 26.62 13.50 -2.58
C VAL A 814 28.08 14.01 -2.66
N PHE A 815 28.80 13.56 -3.69
CA PHE A 815 30.16 13.89 -4.10
C PHE A 815 30.68 15.30 -3.84
N HIS A 816 32.00 15.33 -3.75
CA HIS A 816 32.90 16.42 -3.45
C HIS A 816 32.74 17.64 -4.40
N ALA A 817 32.49 18.84 -3.84
CA ALA A 817 32.58 20.16 -4.48
C ALA A 817 33.73 21.04 -3.89
N PRO A 818 34.75 21.44 -4.70
CA PRO A 818 36.02 21.95 -4.19
C PRO A 818 35.92 23.26 -3.40
N GLN A 819 36.63 23.33 -2.27
CA GLN A 819 36.81 24.56 -1.50
C GLN A 819 37.62 25.58 -2.32
N ALA A 820 37.15 26.84 -2.37
CA ALA A 820 37.87 27.95 -2.97
C ALA A 820 39.21 28.19 -2.25
N SER A 821 40.28 28.42 -3.01
CA SER A 821 41.63 28.66 -2.51
C SER A 821 42.04 30.09 -2.85
N GLU A 822 42.64 30.83 -1.92
CA GLU A 822 43.25 32.15 -2.19
C GLU A 822 44.64 32.05 -2.84
N LYS A 823 45.16 30.83 -2.99
CA LYS A 823 46.48 30.56 -3.57
C LYS A 823 46.43 30.59 -5.10
N GLN A 824 47.55 30.91 -5.73
CA GLN A 824 47.73 30.79 -7.18
C GLN A 824 47.73 29.32 -7.59
N VAL A 825 46.68 28.89 -8.30
CA VAL A 825 46.43 27.48 -8.63
C VAL A 825 46.20 27.33 -10.12
N LEU A 826 47.10 26.62 -10.80
CA LEU A 826 46.87 26.09 -12.14
C LEU A 826 46.57 24.60 -12.03
N ARG A 827 45.40 24.18 -12.48
CA ARG A 827 45.07 22.77 -12.70
C ARG A 827 45.10 22.48 -14.19
N LEU A 828 46.06 21.65 -14.58
CA LEU A 828 46.27 21.19 -15.93
C LEU A 828 45.52 19.86 -16.11
N ALA A 829 44.62 19.81 -17.09
CA ALA A 829 43.85 18.61 -17.42
C ALA A 829 44.23 18.09 -18.81
N ILE A 830 44.10 16.77 -19.00
CA ILE A 830 44.11 16.13 -20.32
C ILE A 830 42.86 15.26 -20.45
N SER A 831 42.15 15.35 -21.58
CA SER A 831 40.92 14.60 -21.82
C SER A 831 40.81 14.06 -23.24
N ASN A 832 40.20 12.89 -23.43
CA ASN A 832 39.75 12.39 -24.73
C ASN A 832 38.22 12.48 -24.92
N GLY A 833 37.54 13.27 -24.08
CA GLY A 833 36.09 13.40 -24.06
C GLY A 833 35.35 12.29 -23.29
N THR A 834 36.03 11.21 -22.91
CA THR A 834 35.47 10.11 -22.09
C THR A 834 36.18 9.98 -20.73
N VAL A 835 37.50 10.09 -20.76
CA VAL A 835 38.40 10.02 -19.60
C VAL A 835 39.13 11.34 -19.51
N THR A 836 39.26 11.85 -18.29
CA THR A 836 40.06 13.04 -17.97
C THR A 836 41.01 12.70 -16.83
N ASP A 837 42.20 13.28 -16.83
CA ASP A 837 43.11 13.26 -15.70
C ASP A 837 43.68 14.65 -15.45
N GLU A 838 44.06 14.95 -14.21
CA GLU A 838 44.50 16.27 -13.78
C GLU A 838 45.84 16.26 -13.02
N ALA A 839 46.58 17.35 -13.13
CA ALA A 839 47.76 17.68 -12.33
C ALA A 839 47.71 19.15 -11.93
N THR A 840 48.09 19.46 -10.69
CA THR A 840 48.03 20.83 -10.14
C THR A 840 49.43 21.39 -9.91
N ILE A 841 49.62 22.65 -10.27
CA ILE A 841 50.76 23.46 -9.87
C ILE A 841 50.24 24.56 -8.95
N LEU A 842 50.86 24.67 -7.79
CA LEU A 842 50.46 25.60 -6.73
C LEU A 842 51.61 26.55 -6.42
N PHE A 843 51.33 27.85 -6.42
CA PHE A 843 52.27 28.88 -6.00
C PHE A 843 51.81 29.54 -4.70
N SER A 844 52.69 29.56 -3.71
CA SER A 844 52.44 30.16 -2.39
C SER A 844 53.76 30.33 -1.65
N GLU A 845 53.99 31.48 -1.01
CA GLU A 845 55.22 31.76 -0.26
C GLU A 845 55.54 30.69 0.79
N ASN A 846 54.51 30.10 1.40
CA ASN A 846 54.62 29.04 2.42
C ASN A 846 54.77 27.61 1.86
N ALA A 847 54.86 27.46 0.53
CA ALA A 847 54.98 26.14 -0.08
C ALA A 847 56.26 25.43 0.38
N ASN A 848 56.11 24.16 0.75
CA ASN A 848 57.21 23.34 1.24
C ASN A 848 57.13 21.93 0.64
N SER A 849 58.08 21.06 0.97
CA SER A 849 58.15 19.71 0.39
C SER A 849 56.90 18.85 0.67
N ASP A 850 56.24 19.02 1.81
CA ASP A 850 55.07 18.24 2.23
C ASP A 850 53.79 18.64 1.47
N TRP A 851 53.81 19.77 0.78
CA TRP A 851 52.72 20.21 -0.10
C TRP A 851 52.80 19.59 -1.49
N ASN A 852 53.86 18.83 -1.80
CA ASN A 852 53.89 18.03 -3.02
C ASN A 852 53.12 16.73 -2.80
N SER A 853 52.40 16.29 -3.82
CA SER A 853 51.68 15.02 -3.82
C SER A 853 52.13 14.18 -4.99
N SER A 854 52.58 12.96 -4.71
CA SER A 854 53.03 12.04 -5.76
C SER A 854 51.87 11.61 -6.66
N LYS A 855 52.14 11.42 -7.95
CA LYS A 855 51.11 10.93 -8.88
C LYS A 855 50.83 9.45 -8.65
N MET A 856 49.58 9.14 -8.35
CA MET A 856 49.07 7.77 -8.44
C MET A 856 48.52 7.58 -9.86
N MET A 857 49.07 6.62 -10.60
CA MET A 857 48.77 6.47 -12.02
C MET A 857 47.42 5.77 -12.23
N ASN A 858 46.55 6.38 -13.04
CA ASN A 858 45.33 5.81 -13.57
C ASN A 858 45.64 4.78 -14.69
N PRO A 859 44.74 3.81 -14.92
CA PRO A 859 44.79 2.97 -16.11
C PRO A 859 44.60 3.82 -17.39
N GLY A 860 45.49 3.68 -18.36
CA GLY A 860 45.41 4.38 -19.65
C GLY A 860 45.94 5.82 -19.58
N LEU A 861 45.08 6.79 -19.27
CA LEU A 861 45.37 8.23 -19.38
C LEU A 861 45.93 8.82 -18.08
N ASN A 862 47.08 9.48 -18.15
CA ASN A 862 47.69 10.20 -17.05
C ASN A 862 48.34 11.52 -17.48
N ILE A 863 48.26 12.52 -16.62
CA ILE A 863 49.05 13.75 -16.65
C ILE A 863 49.66 14.04 -15.28
N TYR A 864 50.90 14.52 -15.28
CA TYR A 864 51.65 14.88 -14.07
C TYR A 864 52.72 15.92 -14.40
N THR A 865 53.30 16.52 -13.36
CA THR A 865 54.48 17.38 -13.53
C THR A 865 55.68 16.74 -12.87
N VAL A 866 56.89 17.07 -13.34
CA VAL A 866 58.12 16.49 -12.80
C VAL A 866 58.89 17.53 -12.00
N LYS A 867 59.31 17.15 -10.79
CA LYS A 867 60.24 17.95 -9.95
C LYS A 867 61.24 17.01 -9.30
N ALA A 868 62.54 17.31 -9.47
CA ALA A 868 63.63 16.50 -8.96
C ALA A 868 63.49 14.98 -9.27
N GLY A 869 63.04 14.66 -10.49
CA GLY A 869 62.83 13.28 -10.95
C GLY A 869 61.61 12.57 -10.38
N SER A 870 60.75 13.26 -9.61
CA SER A 870 59.49 12.69 -9.08
C SER A 870 58.29 13.15 -9.90
N ASP A 871 57.39 12.21 -10.18
CA ASP A 871 56.12 12.45 -10.86
C ASP A 871 55.07 12.93 -9.84
N LEU A 872 54.54 14.14 -10.03
CA LEU A 872 53.69 14.83 -9.07
C LEU A 872 52.30 15.12 -9.63
N ALA A 873 51.28 14.74 -8.85
CA ALA A 873 49.91 15.20 -9.01
C ALA A 873 49.72 16.64 -8.49
N LEU A 874 50.46 17.02 -7.44
CA LEU A 874 50.54 18.39 -6.94
C LEU A 874 52.00 18.81 -6.84
N ASN A 875 52.35 19.86 -7.57
CA ASN A 875 53.67 20.47 -7.55
C ASN A 875 53.58 21.86 -6.93
N SER A 876 54.00 21.94 -5.68
CA SER A 876 54.02 23.17 -4.90
C SER A 876 55.35 23.91 -5.06
N ARG A 877 55.25 25.24 -5.18
CA ARG A 877 56.37 26.15 -5.40
C ARG A 877 56.18 27.42 -4.59
N THR A 878 57.27 28.00 -4.11
CA THR A 878 57.23 29.22 -3.30
C THR A 878 56.83 30.45 -4.12
N ALA A 879 57.21 30.47 -5.39
CA ALA A 879 56.87 31.52 -6.35
C ALA A 879 56.90 30.98 -7.79
N ILE A 880 56.34 31.75 -8.73
CA ILE A 880 56.44 31.47 -10.16
C ILE A 880 57.90 31.63 -10.60
N GLU A 881 58.46 30.57 -11.20
CA GLU A 881 59.76 30.61 -11.86
C GLU A 881 59.54 31.03 -13.31
N TYR A 882 59.58 32.34 -13.56
CA TYR A 882 59.40 32.87 -14.90
C TYR A 882 60.46 32.36 -15.87
N ASP A 883 60.04 32.12 -17.11
CA ASP A 883 60.90 31.73 -18.23
C ASP A 883 61.57 30.35 -18.05
N VAL A 884 61.11 29.55 -17.08
CA VAL A 884 61.61 28.20 -16.79
C VAL A 884 60.57 27.17 -17.21
N GLU A 885 61.03 26.16 -17.95
CA GLU A 885 60.22 25.01 -18.30
C GLU A 885 59.97 24.08 -17.11
N THR A 886 58.69 23.83 -16.83
CA THR A 886 58.25 22.74 -15.97
C THR A 886 57.84 21.56 -16.84
N ALA A 887 58.57 20.46 -16.79
CA ALA A 887 58.24 19.26 -17.56
C ALA A 887 56.85 18.72 -17.20
N VAL A 888 56.05 18.44 -18.23
CA VAL A 888 54.72 17.83 -18.12
C VAL A 888 54.82 16.41 -18.66
N GLY A 889 54.58 15.43 -17.79
CA GLY A 889 54.53 14.03 -18.14
C GLY A 889 53.15 13.62 -18.59
N VAL A 890 53.09 12.80 -19.64
CA VAL A 890 51.84 12.24 -20.17
C VAL A 890 52.02 10.74 -20.41
N LYS A 891 51.02 9.96 -20.02
CA LYS A 891 50.85 8.57 -20.44
C LYS A 891 49.47 8.45 -21.08
N ALA A 892 49.40 8.09 -22.35
CA ALA A 892 48.15 8.01 -23.11
C ALA A 892 48.26 6.95 -24.21
N GLU A 893 47.15 6.27 -24.51
CA GLU A 893 47.04 5.42 -25.69
C GLU A 893 46.93 6.27 -26.97
N SER A 894 47.07 5.65 -28.16
CA SER A 894 46.86 6.38 -29.42
C SER A 894 45.46 7.00 -29.50
N GLY A 895 45.36 8.25 -29.93
CA GLY A 895 44.10 8.96 -30.07
C GLY A 895 44.23 10.48 -29.95
N VAL A 896 43.08 11.15 -29.99
CA VAL A 896 42.97 12.61 -29.87
C VAL A 896 42.71 12.99 -28.42
N TYR A 897 43.52 13.93 -27.92
CA TYR A 897 43.43 14.43 -26.55
C TYR A 897 43.47 15.96 -26.55
N THR A 898 42.79 16.55 -25.59
CA THR A 898 42.75 17.99 -25.37
C THR A 898 43.35 18.30 -24.01
N PHE A 899 44.35 19.19 -24.00
CA PHE A 899 44.88 19.80 -22.79
C PHE A 899 44.14 21.09 -22.51
N SER A 900 43.80 21.32 -21.25
CA SER A 900 43.14 22.53 -20.79
C SER A 900 43.66 22.96 -19.42
N ALA A 901 43.51 24.25 -19.11
CA ALA A 901 43.58 24.71 -17.73
C ALA A 901 42.19 24.59 -17.10
N SER A 902 41.85 23.44 -16.54
CA SER A 902 40.56 23.24 -15.85
C SER A 902 40.38 24.18 -14.67
N LYS A 903 41.49 24.74 -14.17
CA LYS A 903 41.51 25.80 -13.18
C LYS A 903 42.70 26.74 -13.41
N PHE A 904 42.45 28.06 -13.42
CA PHE A 904 43.49 29.09 -13.46
C PHE A 904 43.08 30.25 -12.53
N GLU A 905 43.37 30.11 -11.24
CA GLU A 905 42.87 31.01 -10.19
C GLU A 905 43.97 31.85 -9.53
N ASN A 906 43.62 33.08 -9.19
CA ASN A 906 44.45 34.06 -8.46
C ASN A 906 45.75 34.47 -9.15
N PHE A 907 45.85 34.26 -10.46
CA PHE A 907 46.88 34.88 -11.29
C PHE A 907 46.49 36.31 -11.62
N GLY A 908 47.47 37.21 -11.69
CA GLY A 908 47.29 38.59 -12.13
C GLY A 908 47.36 38.66 -13.66
N ALA A 909 48.42 39.29 -14.17
CA ALA A 909 48.69 39.38 -15.62
C ALA A 909 49.45 38.15 -16.16
N GLU A 910 49.80 37.20 -15.29
CA GLU A 910 50.53 36.01 -15.69
C GLU A 910 49.70 35.10 -16.60
N LYS A 911 50.38 34.46 -17.56
CA LYS A 911 49.83 33.50 -18.50
C LYS A 911 50.55 32.16 -18.37
N ALA A 912 49.86 31.07 -18.67
CA ALA A 912 50.42 29.72 -18.63
C ALA A 912 50.43 29.10 -20.04
N TYR A 913 51.63 28.88 -20.58
CA TYR A 913 51.80 28.30 -21.91
C TYR A 913 52.18 26.83 -21.83
N LEU A 914 51.44 25.99 -22.56
CA LEU A 914 51.84 24.62 -22.85
C LEU A 914 52.66 24.58 -24.13
N LEU A 915 53.86 24.02 -24.05
CA LEU A 915 54.76 23.79 -25.17
C LEU A 915 54.62 22.34 -25.64
N ASP A 916 54.35 22.14 -26.93
CA ASP A 916 54.54 20.86 -27.62
C ASP A 916 55.81 20.96 -28.48
N LYS A 917 56.90 20.40 -27.97
CA LYS A 917 58.23 20.48 -28.59
C LYS A 917 58.38 19.62 -29.83
N VAL A 918 57.48 18.65 -30.03
CA VAL A 918 57.48 17.82 -31.24
C VAL A 918 56.71 18.53 -32.35
N ALA A 919 55.58 19.15 -32.02
CA ALA A 919 54.80 19.93 -32.97
C ALA A 919 55.38 21.34 -33.23
N ASN A 920 56.31 21.80 -32.38
CA ASN A 920 56.82 23.18 -32.37
C ASN A 920 55.69 24.22 -32.19
N VAL A 921 54.80 23.96 -31.25
CA VAL A 921 53.65 24.80 -30.92
C VAL A 921 53.69 25.22 -29.46
N ALA A 922 53.38 26.48 -29.17
CA ALA A 922 53.02 26.94 -27.83
C ALA A 922 51.57 27.41 -27.80
N THR A 923 50.81 26.99 -26.79
CA THR A 923 49.40 27.37 -26.60
C THR A 923 49.21 28.03 -25.25
N ASP A 924 48.56 29.19 -25.23
CA ASP A 924 48.17 29.89 -23.99
C ASP A 924 46.95 29.20 -23.37
N LEU A 925 47.20 28.28 -22.43
CA LEU A 925 46.15 27.53 -21.74
C LEU A 925 45.30 28.40 -20.80
N SER A 926 45.72 29.63 -20.50
CA SER A 926 44.87 30.57 -19.75
C SER A 926 43.73 31.15 -20.61
N SER A 927 43.81 30.98 -21.94
CA SER A 927 42.83 31.51 -22.89
C SER A 927 42.18 30.46 -23.81
N SER A 928 42.88 29.37 -24.11
CA SER A 928 42.41 28.38 -25.08
C SER A 928 43.02 27.00 -24.82
N ASP A 929 42.27 25.96 -25.16
CA ASP A 929 42.71 24.57 -25.07
C ASP A 929 43.66 24.17 -26.21
N TYR A 930 44.50 23.15 -25.99
CA TYR A 930 45.39 22.57 -26.99
C TYR A 930 45.00 21.13 -27.33
N THR A 931 44.73 20.83 -28.60
CA THR A 931 44.43 19.47 -29.06
C THR A 931 45.65 18.82 -29.71
N VAL A 932 45.94 17.57 -29.32
CA VAL A 932 46.99 16.74 -29.89
C VAL A 932 46.40 15.41 -30.38
N ASN A 933 46.98 14.86 -31.46
CA ASN A 933 46.72 13.50 -31.90
C ASN A 933 47.98 12.65 -31.68
N PHE A 934 47.92 11.68 -30.77
CA PHE A 934 48.96 10.67 -30.62
C PHE A 934 48.69 9.53 -31.60
N THR A 935 49.56 9.37 -32.61
CA THR A 935 49.42 8.30 -33.61
C THR A 935 49.72 6.91 -33.04
N GLU A 936 50.50 6.85 -31.96
CA GLU A 936 50.84 5.65 -31.19
C GLU A 936 50.70 5.97 -29.69
N ALA A 937 50.71 4.96 -28.82
CA ALA A 937 50.72 5.21 -27.37
C ALA A 937 51.96 6.04 -26.97
N TYR A 938 51.74 7.11 -26.21
CA TYR A 938 52.80 8.01 -25.74
C TYR A 938 52.97 7.85 -24.23
N GLN A 939 54.22 7.67 -23.79
CA GLN A 939 54.62 7.75 -22.40
C GLN A 939 55.95 8.48 -22.29
N GLY A 940 55.94 9.70 -21.76
CA GLY A 940 57.15 10.50 -21.67
C GLY A 940 56.96 11.83 -20.97
N THR A 941 58.08 12.51 -20.74
CA THR A 941 58.19 13.82 -20.06
C THR A 941 58.96 14.84 -20.90
N ASP A 942 59.33 14.47 -22.12
CA ASP A 942 60.21 15.21 -23.02
C ASP A 942 59.46 16.12 -23.99
N ARG A 943 58.25 15.72 -24.43
CA ARG A 943 57.46 16.44 -25.43
C ARG A 943 56.79 17.69 -24.88
N PHE A 944 56.20 17.61 -23.69
CA PHE A 944 55.38 18.67 -23.13
C PHE A 944 56.07 19.40 -21.98
N ALA A 945 55.95 20.72 -21.98
CA ALA A 945 56.43 21.56 -20.88
C ALA A 945 55.47 22.72 -20.65
N LEU A 946 55.36 23.17 -19.40
CA LEU A 946 54.66 24.39 -19.04
C LEU A 946 55.65 25.51 -18.78
N VAL A 947 55.38 26.71 -19.31
CA VAL A 947 56.16 27.92 -19.08
C VAL A 947 55.26 29.08 -18.67
N PHE A 948 55.70 29.84 -17.68
CA PHE A 948 55.14 31.14 -17.32
C PHE A 948 56.10 32.22 -17.83
N PRO A 949 55.85 32.82 -19.01
CA PRO A 949 56.75 33.81 -19.55
C PRO A 949 56.64 35.12 -18.75
N ARG A 950 57.76 35.82 -18.63
CA ARG A 950 57.76 37.19 -18.08
C ARG A 950 57.04 38.13 -19.05
N SER A 951 56.14 38.96 -18.54
CA SER A 951 55.60 40.06 -19.33
C SER A 951 56.73 41.06 -19.60
N GLY A 952 57.27 41.03 -20.81
CA GLY A 952 58.55 41.67 -21.15
C GLY A 952 58.58 42.29 -22.54
N VAL A 953 57.42 42.61 -23.12
CA VAL A 953 57.37 43.35 -24.39
C VAL A 953 57.92 44.76 -24.13
N ILE A 954 59.10 45.05 -24.66
CA ILE A 954 59.64 46.41 -24.73
C ILE A 954 59.21 46.95 -26.09
N SER A 955 57.94 47.31 -26.25
CA SER A 955 57.51 48.13 -27.38
C SER A 955 57.88 49.59 -27.07
N GLY A 956 58.70 50.20 -27.91
CA GLY A 956 58.86 51.65 -27.86
C GLY A 956 57.55 52.33 -28.25
N LEU A 957 57.07 53.23 -27.39
CA LEU A 957 56.10 54.32 -27.62
C LEU A 957 54.87 54.09 -28.51
N GLU A 958 54.44 52.86 -28.75
CA GLU A 958 53.10 52.50 -29.23
C GLU A 958 52.78 51.13 -28.61
N ASP A 959 51.76 51.08 -27.74
CA ASP A 959 51.23 49.87 -27.09
C ASP A 959 50.66 48.89 -28.12
N ALA A 960 51.53 48.19 -28.84
CA ALA A 960 51.14 46.93 -29.45
C ALA A 960 51.18 45.85 -28.36
N GLU A 961 50.06 45.65 -27.67
CA GLU A 961 49.80 44.41 -26.93
C GLU A 961 49.87 43.24 -27.92
N SER A 962 51.08 42.71 -28.15
CA SER A 962 51.23 41.45 -28.87
C SER A 962 50.85 40.33 -27.89
N THR A 963 49.60 39.92 -27.95
CA THR A 963 49.09 38.75 -27.23
C THR A 963 49.65 37.47 -27.86
N GLY A 964 50.88 37.10 -27.48
CA GLY A 964 51.49 35.83 -27.95
C GLY A 964 52.99 35.89 -28.19
N PHE A 965 53.59 37.08 -28.34
CA PHE A 965 55.04 37.16 -28.54
C PHE A 965 55.81 37.12 -27.22
N PHE A 966 56.59 36.05 -27.00
CA PHE A 966 57.52 35.96 -25.88
C PHE A 966 58.75 35.16 -26.27
N ALA A 967 59.85 35.35 -25.54
CA ALA A 967 61.03 34.53 -25.68
C ALA A 967 61.61 34.22 -24.31
N PHE A 968 62.12 33.00 -24.14
CA PHE A 968 62.68 32.52 -22.90
C PHE A 968 63.96 31.73 -23.17
N ALA A 969 64.82 31.63 -22.16
CA ALA A 969 66.07 30.88 -22.26
C ALA A 969 65.94 29.53 -21.56
N ASN A 970 66.29 28.45 -22.26
CA ASN A 970 66.40 27.11 -21.68
C ASN A 970 67.62 26.38 -22.26
N ASN A 971 68.38 25.67 -21.41
CA ASN A 971 69.59 24.93 -21.78
C ASN A 971 70.56 25.77 -22.64
N ASN A 972 70.83 27.01 -22.22
CA ASN A 972 71.67 27.99 -22.92
C ASN A 972 71.17 28.36 -24.32
N ARG A 973 69.93 28.04 -24.70
CA ARG A 973 69.32 28.43 -25.98
C ARG A 973 68.12 29.31 -25.75
N ILE A 974 67.76 30.09 -26.76
CA ILE A 974 66.57 30.95 -26.71
C ILE A 974 65.45 30.29 -27.51
N SER A 975 64.31 30.09 -26.86
CA SER A 975 63.06 29.67 -27.49
C SER A 975 62.15 30.89 -27.65
N VAL A 976 61.57 31.05 -28.83
CA VAL A 976 60.74 32.21 -29.19
C VAL A 976 59.36 31.72 -29.60
N ASN A 977 58.32 32.24 -28.95
CA ASN A 977 56.96 32.12 -29.42
C ASN A 977 56.55 33.36 -30.23
N SER A 978 55.96 33.16 -31.40
CA SER A 978 55.55 34.22 -32.31
C SER A 978 54.44 33.74 -33.25
N ASP A 979 53.45 34.60 -33.51
CA ASP A 979 52.39 34.32 -34.50
C ASP A 979 52.88 34.40 -35.96
N ALA A 980 54.08 34.95 -36.17
CA ALA A 980 54.69 35.00 -37.50
C ALA A 980 54.94 33.58 -38.03
N GLN A 981 54.26 33.20 -39.10
CA GLN A 981 54.37 31.85 -39.70
C GLN A 981 55.58 31.67 -40.62
N ALA A 982 56.30 32.75 -40.93
CA ALA A 982 57.55 32.76 -41.68
C ALA A 982 58.37 34.01 -41.32
N GLY A 983 59.69 33.90 -41.39
CA GLY A 983 60.60 35.00 -41.06
C GLY A 983 61.89 34.53 -40.40
N MET A 984 62.65 35.49 -39.85
CA MET A 984 63.88 35.23 -39.13
C MET A 984 63.77 35.78 -37.70
N ILE A 985 64.23 34.97 -36.74
CA ILE A 985 64.53 35.39 -35.38
C ILE A 985 65.96 35.91 -35.39
N TYR A 986 66.18 37.11 -34.88
CA TYR A 986 67.51 37.68 -34.67
C TYR A 986 67.78 37.84 -33.18
N VAL A 987 68.94 37.38 -32.73
CA VAL A 987 69.39 37.54 -31.34
C VAL A 987 70.58 38.47 -31.31
N PHE A 988 70.50 39.52 -30.48
CA PHE A 988 71.56 40.49 -30.25
C PHE A 988 72.05 40.41 -28.81
N ASN A 989 73.35 40.58 -28.57
CA ASN A 989 73.89 40.72 -27.21
C ASN A 989 73.64 42.16 -26.66
N SER A 990 74.07 42.42 -25.42
CA SER A 990 73.88 43.71 -24.75
C SER A 990 74.57 44.91 -25.42
N VAL A 991 75.52 44.69 -26.33
CA VAL A 991 76.17 45.75 -27.12
C VAL A 991 75.55 45.93 -28.52
N GLY A 992 74.46 45.22 -28.82
CA GLY A 992 73.74 45.32 -30.09
C GLY A 992 74.34 44.50 -31.24
N GLN A 993 75.32 43.64 -30.96
CA GLN A 993 75.88 42.74 -31.97
C GLN A 993 74.96 41.53 -32.16
N GLN A 994 74.61 41.22 -33.41
CA GLN A 994 73.89 39.99 -33.75
C GLN A 994 74.77 38.77 -33.44
N VAL A 995 74.30 37.89 -32.55
CA VAL A 995 75.00 36.68 -32.11
C VAL A 995 74.37 35.39 -32.62
N ALA A 996 73.10 35.42 -33.04
CA ALA A 996 72.44 34.30 -33.68
C ALA A 996 71.32 34.78 -34.61
N ALA A 997 70.98 33.97 -35.61
CA ALA A 997 69.77 34.12 -36.40
C ALA A 997 69.21 32.73 -36.74
N GLU A 998 67.89 32.56 -36.66
CA GLU A 998 67.22 31.28 -36.92
C GLU A 998 65.96 31.52 -37.76
N ALA A 999 65.71 30.65 -38.74
CA ALA A 999 64.46 30.71 -39.50
C ALA A 999 63.29 30.22 -38.63
N ILE A 1000 62.14 30.89 -38.71
CA ILE A 1000 60.96 30.47 -37.95
C ILE A 1000 60.47 29.11 -38.48
N SER A 1001 60.31 28.14 -37.57
CA SER A 1001 59.91 26.75 -37.89
C SER A 1001 58.51 26.38 -37.44
N GLY A 1002 57.81 27.28 -36.76
CA GLY A 1002 56.49 27.10 -36.15
C GLY A 1002 56.17 28.28 -35.25
N THR A 1003 55.06 28.22 -34.50
CA THR A 1003 54.77 29.28 -33.51
C THR A 1003 55.83 29.29 -32.41
N LEU A 1004 56.35 28.12 -32.03
CA LEU A 1004 57.53 27.98 -31.18
C LEU A 1004 58.77 27.64 -32.03
N THR A 1005 59.84 28.43 -31.90
CA THR A 1005 61.12 28.15 -32.57
C THR A 1005 62.26 28.28 -31.56
N THR A 1006 63.09 27.24 -31.46
CA THR A 1006 64.31 27.26 -30.62
C THR A 1006 65.52 27.62 -31.47
N VAL A 1007 66.19 28.72 -31.12
CA VAL A 1007 67.45 29.12 -31.74
C VAL A 1007 68.50 28.05 -31.48
N SER A 1008 69.05 27.47 -32.55
CA SER A 1008 70.02 26.37 -32.46
C SER A 1008 71.34 26.75 -31.79
N THR A 1009 71.69 28.05 -31.82
CA THR A 1009 72.91 28.59 -31.23
C THR A 1009 72.81 28.63 -29.71
N ALA A 1010 73.72 27.93 -29.03
CA ALA A 1010 73.88 28.06 -27.58
C ALA A 1010 74.61 29.38 -27.25
N LEU A 1011 74.11 30.09 -26.25
CA LEU A 1011 74.54 31.40 -25.84
C LEU A 1011 75.07 31.36 -24.40
N PRO A 1012 76.19 32.06 -24.10
CA PRO A 1012 76.66 32.19 -22.72
C PRO A 1012 75.67 32.99 -21.86
N ALA A 1013 75.78 32.85 -20.54
CA ALA A 1013 74.99 33.65 -19.60
C ALA A 1013 75.13 35.15 -19.90
N GLY A 1014 74.01 35.86 -19.99
CA GLY A 1014 73.98 37.24 -20.43
C GLY A 1014 72.58 37.75 -20.77
N VAL A 1015 72.51 39.05 -21.09
CA VAL A 1015 71.27 39.70 -21.55
C VAL A 1015 71.28 39.78 -23.07
N TYR A 1016 70.20 39.34 -23.68
CA TYR A 1016 70.00 39.33 -25.12
C TYR A 1016 68.72 40.05 -25.50
N MET A 1017 68.72 40.65 -26.69
CA MET A 1017 67.53 41.19 -27.33
C MET A 1017 67.13 40.25 -28.46
N VAL A 1018 65.89 39.81 -28.46
CA VAL A 1018 65.31 38.93 -29.48
C VAL A 1018 64.37 39.77 -30.33
N LYS A 1019 64.59 39.77 -31.63
CA LYS A 1019 63.77 40.50 -32.59
C LYS A 1019 63.12 39.53 -33.58
N VAL A 1020 61.81 39.67 -33.74
CA VAL A 1020 61.02 39.02 -34.79
C VAL A 1020 60.17 40.09 -35.46
N ASN A 1021 60.38 40.32 -36.76
CA ASN A 1021 59.74 41.42 -37.48
C ASN A 1021 59.94 42.77 -36.77
N ASN A 1022 58.85 43.44 -36.36
CA ASN A 1022 58.87 44.70 -35.61
C ASN A 1022 58.80 44.49 -34.08
N LEU A 1023 58.66 43.25 -33.62
CA LEU A 1023 58.56 42.92 -32.20
C LEU A 1023 59.94 42.64 -31.64
N THR A 1024 60.21 43.19 -30.45
CA THR A 1024 61.47 42.98 -29.74
C THR A 1024 61.19 42.67 -28.28
N THR A 1025 61.89 41.68 -27.73
CA THR A 1025 61.80 41.32 -26.31
C THR A 1025 63.19 41.09 -25.74
N LYS A 1026 63.33 41.34 -24.44
CA LYS A 1026 64.55 41.09 -23.69
C LYS A 1026 64.50 39.69 -23.11
N VAL A 1027 65.57 38.91 -23.30
CA VAL A 1027 65.76 37.58 -22.72
C VAL A 1027 67.03 37.56 -21.89
N VAL A 1028 67.00 36.90 -20.74
CA VAL A 1028 68.18 36.67 -19.90
C VAL A 1028 68.52 35.19 -19.95
N VAL A 1029 69.69 34.85 -20.47
CA VAL A 1029 70.27 33.50 -20.38
C VAL A 1029 71.07 33.46 -19.08
N ARG A 1030 70.81 32.46 -18.22
CA ARG A 1030 71.44 32.32 -16.90
C ARG A 1030 72.51 31.26 -16.88
#